data_AF-A0A132Z2P9-F1
#
_entry.id   AF-A0A132Z2P9-F1
#
_cell.length_a   1.000
_cell.length_b   1.000
_cell.length_c   1.000
_cell.angle_alpha   90.00
_cell.angle_beta   90.00
_cell.angle_gamma   90.00
#
_symmetry.space_group_name_H-M   'P 1'
#
loop_
_entity.id
_entity.type
_entity.pdbx_description
1 polymer ?
#
loop_
_entity_poly.entity_id
_entity_poly.type
_entity_poly.pdbx_seq_one_letter_code
_entity_poly.pdbx_strand_id
1 'polypeptide(L)'
;MTQLKKLCQNRLAIVLTAVFFFWLKTIIAYYADFSLGVEGTIQYFILWINPIATTLLFFGLSLYIKKPKPALAILLIIDILNTLLLYLNIIFYREFTDFITVKSVLGFSKVSQGLSGSSFSLMKPHDVIYWLDIAVFIGLLVWLKVKKIPIKSNPVGKPMAIAVTCLSGLIFSGNLALSEANRPQLLQRTFDRSYIVKYLGIDAYTIYDGIKTGMTSSVRAHASSNGIDEVLDYTKKHYAEPNPETFGIAKGKNVIVLHLESFQQFLINMKVDGQEVTPFLNSIFQNQATISFDNFFHEVGQGKTSDAENMLETGTFGLPQGSLFTELGSDNVFQAAPAILGQKQGYTSAVFHGNVASFWNRDHVYKNLGYDNFFDRSYFDESDETLGYGILDKDLFRESAQYLEHLQQPFYTKFLSVTNHTPYYTDDKNFDFPSLNTGNSTVDNYVRTAHYLDQSLEQFFTYLKKSGIYQNSIFVIYGDHFGISNTDNKDLASALGKDPDTWDEFDNAQMQRVPLMIHMPGYTKGTVNHEYGGEIDVLPTLLHLLGIDDKDYLHFGTDLLSSQHDQVVAFRNGNFVTPKYTVLGGKAYNNQTGEIIDTKAAGIDEEISKDQEKVKTALSLSDKLNQENLLRFYVPNGFETIDPKKYDYKNEAERNEAIEKQKGEHSTSVFSKNGNKTTTNLYPVTRTDVEQQKNNQ
;
A
#
# COMPACT_ATOMS: atom_id res chain seq x y z
N MET A 1 17.17 12.09 -51.26
CA MET A 1 17.18 10.68 -51.75
C MET A 1 18.48 9.91 -51.47
N THR A 2 19.65 10.57 -51.40
CA THR A 2 20.97 9.93 -51.18
C THR A 2 21.26 9.51 -49.74
N GLN A 3 20.80 10.28 -48.74
CA GLN A 3 20.98 9.92 -47.31
C GLN A 3 20.06 8.78 -46.87
N LEU A 4 18.78 8.79 -47.29
CA LEU A 4 17.84 7.70 -47.01
C LEU A 4 18.31 6.35 -47.59
N LYS A 5 18.92 6.36 -48.78
CA LYS A 5 19.54 5.15 -49.35
C LYS A 5 20.73 4.64 -48.53
N LYS A 6 21.55 5.52 -47.96
CA LYS A 6 22.67 5.14 -47.08
C LYS A 6 22.16 4.56 -45.75
N LEU A 7 21.10 5.12 -45.17
CA LEU A 7 20.47 4.60 -43.96
C LEU A 7 19.92 3.18 -44.18
N CYS A 8 19.19 2.95 -45.29
CA CYS A 8 18.67 1.63 -45.66
C CYS A 8 19.75 0.59 -46.01
N GLN A 9 21.02 1.01 -46.14
CA GLN A 9 22.15 0.13 -46.45
C GLN A 9 23.02 -0.24 -45.24
N ASN A 10 22.94 0.54 -44.16
CA ASN A 10 23.68 0.31 -42.94
C ASN A 10 22.77 -0.34 -41.89
N ARG A 11 22.98 -1.64 -41.63
CA ARG A 11 22.14 -2.40 -40.70
C ARG A 11 22.17 -1.87 -39.27
N LEU A 12 23.33 -1.40 -38.79
CA LEU A 12 23.43 -0.80 -37.47
C LEU A 12 22.59 0.48 -37.38
N ALA A 13 22.64 1.33 -38.41
CA ALA A 13 21.85 2.55 -38.45
C ALA A 13 20.33 2.28 -38.48
N ILE A 14 19.89 1.21 -39.15
CA ILE A 14 18.48 0.78 -39.13
C ILE A 14 18.05 0.40 -37.71
N VAL A 15 18.84 -0.42 -37.01
CA VAL A 15 18.55 -0.82 -35.63
C VAL A 15 18.51 0.39 -34.70
N LEU A 16 19.50 1.29 -34.77
CA LEU A 16 19.52 2.51 -33.94
C LEU A 16 18.34 3.45 -34.23
N THR A 17 17.88 3.50 -35.49
CA THR A 17 16.69 4.27 -35.86
C THR A 17 15.43 3.67 -35.23
N ALA A 18 15.28 2.33 -35.29
CA ALA A 18 14.16 1.64 -34.64
C ALA A 18 14.19 1.85 -33.11
N VAL A 19 15.37 1.76 -32.49
CA VAL A 19 15.56 2.05 -31.06
C VAL A 19 15.13 3.47 -30.71
N PHE A 20 15.49 4.47 -31.54
CA PHE A 20 15.09 5.86 -31.30
C PHE A 20 13.57 6.05 -31.37
N PHE A 21 12.89 5.46 -32.35
CA PHE A 21 11.43 5.59 -32.46
C PHE A 21 10.68 4.86 -31.35
N PHE A 22 11.17 3.68 -30.96
CA PHE A 22 10.63 2.97 -29.80
C PHE A 22 10.86 3.77 -28.50
N TRP A 23 12.07 4.29 -28.29
CA TRP A 23 12.34 5.20 -27.17
C TRP A 23 11.39 6.40 -27.17
N LEU A 24 11.24 7.08 -28.31
CA LEU A 24 10.40 8.28 -28.42
C LEU A 24 8.94 7.97 -28.08
N LYS A 25 8.38 6.87 -28.58
CA LYS A 25 7.00 6.50 -28.28
C LYS A 25 6.83 6.09 -26.81
N THR A 26 7.82 5.43 -26.18
CA THR A 26 7.80 5.12 -24.75
C THR A 26 7.80 6.40 -23.92
N ILE A 27 8.63 7.38 -24.29
CA ILE A 27 8.62 8.70 -23.63
C ILE A 27 7.24 9.36 -23.78
N ILE A 28 6.63 9.34 -24.97
CA ILE A 28 5.27 9.87 -25.15
C ILE A 28 4.28 9.19 -24.20
N ALA A 29 4.31 7.86 -24.10
CA ALA A 29 3.44 7.11 -23.18
C ALA A 29 3.65 7.51 -21.71
N TYR A 30 4.90 7.71 -21.29
CA TYR A 30 5.23 8.09 -19.92
C TYR A 30 4.64 9.44 -19.49
N TYR A 31 4.49 10.38 -20.43
CA TYR A 31 3.94 11.71 -20.12
C TYR A 31 2.45 11.85 -20.48
N ALA A 32 1.96 11.11 -21.46
CA ALA A 32 0.59 11.26 -21.96
C ALA A 32 -0.39 10.30 -21.27
N ASP A 33 0.09 9.13 -20.81
CA ASP A 33 -0.79 8.01 -20.45
C ASP A 33 -0.51 7.37 -19.09
N PHE A 34 0.67 7.56 -18.51
CA PHE A 34 0.99 7.05 -17.17
C PHE A 34 1.17 8.17 -16.15
N SER A 35 0.74 7.91 -14.91
CA SER A 35 1.01 8.76 -13.75
C SER A 35 2.13 8.12 -12.91
N LEU A 36 3.38 8.34 -13.30
CA LEU A 36 4.54 7.68 -12.68
C LEU A 36 5.08 8.38 -11.43
N GLY A 37 4.50 9.52 -11.02
CA GLY A 37 4.94 10.28 -9.84
C GLY A 37 6.43 10.63 -9.89
N VAL A 38 6.88 11.23 -10.99
CA VAL A 38 8.30 11.53 -11.24
C VAL A 38 8.63 12.87 -10.60
N GLU A 39 9.59 12.89 -9.69
CA GLU A 39 9.99 14.09 -8.95
C GLU A 39 11.49 14.33 -9.03
N GLY A 40 11.86 15.59 -9.24
CA GLY A 40 13.26 16.02 -9.27
C GLY A 40 14.03 15.60 -10.54
N THR A 41 15.17 16.25 -10.74
CA THR A 41 15.95 16.14 -11.99
C THR A 41 16.54 14.75 -12.23
N ILE A 42 16.92 14.05 -11.17
CA ILE A 42 17.50 12.70 -11.26
C ILE A 42 16.47 11.68 -11.75
N GLN A 43 15.24 11.71 -11.23
CA GLN A 43 14.21 10.78 -11.66
C GLN A 43 13.81 11.00 -13.12
N TYR A 44 13.70 12.26 -13.57
CA TYR A 44 13.48 12.56 -15.00
C TYR A 44 14.61 12.02 -15.89
N PHE A 45 15.87 12.16 -15.45
CA PHE A 45 16.99 11.62 -16.18
C PHE A 45 16.94 10.10 -16.28
N ILE A 46 16.67 9.40 -15.16
CA ILE A 46 16.48 7.95 -15.11
C ILE A 46 15.35 7.52 -16.06
N LEU A 47 14.19 8.18 -15.98
CA LEU A 47 13.02 7.90 -16.79
C LEU A 47 13.33 7.98 -18.30
N TRP A 48 14.16 8.94 -18.73
CA TRP A 48 14.53 9.09 -20.13
C TRP A 48 15.52 8.03 -20.62
N ILE A 49 16.38 7.51 -19.75
CA ILE A 49 17.39 6.51 -20.14
C ILE A 49 16.89 5.07 -20.00
N ASN A 50 15.92 4.82 -19.13
CA ASN A 50 15.46 3.46 -18.79
C ASN A 50 15.05 2.61 -20.02
N PRO A 51 14.39 3.14 -21.07
CA PRO A 51 13.94 2.30 -22.19
C PRO A 51 15.10 1.91 -23.12
N ILE A 52 16.18 2.68 -23.12
CA ILE A 52 17.26 2.58 -24.11
C ILE A 52 17.95 1.22 -24.01
N ALA A 53 18.25 0.77 -22.79
CA ALA A 53 19.04 -0.43 -22.56
C ALA A 53 18.32 -1.70 -23.04
N THR A 54 17.06 -1.89 -22.64
CA THR A 54 16.27 -3.08 -23.02
C THR A 54 15.93 -3.05 -24.51
N THR A 55 15.60 -1.89 -25.06
CA THR A 55 15.35 -1.72 -26.51
C THR A 55 16.59 -2.06 -27.33
N LEU A 56 17.78 -1.54 -26.95
CA LEU A 56 19.05 -1.88 -27.60
C LEU A 56 19.35 -3.37 -27.53
N LEU A 57 19.10 -4.00 -26.37
CA LEU A 57 19.32 -5.43 -26.16
C LEU A 57 18.45 -6.25 -27.12
N PHE A 58 17.13 -6.03 -27.11
CA PHE A 58 16.18 -6.80 -27.91
C PHE A 58 16.35 -6.52 -29.41
N PHE A 59 16.39 -5.26 -29.83
CA PHE A 59 16.47 -4.91 -31.25
C PHE A 59 17.86 -5.27 -31.81
N GLY A 60 18.89 -5.24 -30.96
CA GLY A 60 20.25 -5.68 -31.25
C GLY A 60 20.37 -7.16 -31.58
N LEU A 61 19.44 -8.02 -31.16
CA LEU A 61 19.41 -9.45 -31.54
C LEU A 61 19.37 -9.64 -33.06
N SER A 62 18.75 -8.70 -33.78
CA SER A 62 18.69 -8.72 -35.25
C SER A 62 20.07 -8.62 -35.92
N LEU A 63 21.07 -8.04 -35.24
CA LEU A 63 22.43 -7.84 -35.77
C LEU A 63 23.21 -9.16 -35.91
N TYR A 64 22.86 -10.19 -35.16
CA TYR A 64 23.50 -11.52 -35.22
C TYR A 64 23.14 -12.30 -36.49
N ILE A 65 22.06 -11.92 -37.16
CA ILE A 65 21.56 -12.60 -38.35
C ILE A 65 22.28 -12.06 -39.58
N LYS A 66 23.01 -12.90 -40.31
CA LYS A 66 23.78 -12.44 -41.48
C LYS A 66 22.89 -12.02 -42.66
N LYS A 67 21.84 -12.79 -42.96
CA LYS A 67 20.96 -12.54 -44.11
C LYS A 67 20.08 -11.30 -43.88
N PRO A 68 19.96 -10.36 -44.86
CA PRO A 68 19.26 -9.09 -44.66
C PRO A 68 17.76 -9.23 -44.43
N LYS A 69 17.07 -10.09 -45.20
CA LYS A 69 15.61 -10.25 -45.06
C LYS A 69 15.22 -10.83 -43.69
N PRO A 70 15.84 -11.93 -43.21
CA PRO A 70 15.54 -12.46 -41.88
C PRO A 70 15.93 -11.51 -40.74
N ALA A 71 17.03 -10.75 -40.88
CA ALA A 71 17.42 -9.75 -39.88
C ALA A 71 16.36 -8.65 -39.71
N LEU A 72 15.89 -8.08 -40.83
CA LEU A 72 14.84 -7.04 -40.80
C LEU A 72 13.49 -7.59 -40.36
N ALA A 73 13.17 -8.84 -40.72
CA ALA A 73 11.95 -9.50 -40.27
C ALA A 73 11.96 -9.71 -38.74
N ILE A 74 13.09 -10.18 -38.17
CA ILE A 74 13.22 -10.35 -36.72
C ILE A 74 13.18 -9.01 -36.00
N LEU A 75 13.84 -7.97 -36.52
CA LEU A 75 13.72 -6.61 -35.98
C LEU A 75 12.26 -6.14 -35.95
N LEU A 76 11.54 -6.27 -37.06
CA LEU A 76 10.13 -5.88 -37.15
C LEU A 76 9.23 -6.69 -36.19
N ILE A 77 9.47 -8.00 -36.06
CA ILE A 77 8.70 -8.84 -35.12
C ILE A 77 8.94 -8.38 -33.69
N ILE A 78 10.19 -8.17 -33.29
CA ILE A 78 10.52 -7.71 -31.94
C ILE A 78 9.91 -6.33 -31.67
N ASP A 79 10.01 -5.39 -32.62
CA ASP A 79 9.43 -4.06 -32.51
C ASP A 79 7.89 -4.10 -32.39
N ILE A 80 7.21 -4.94 -33.17
CA ILE A 80 5.76 -5.17 -33.05
C ILE A 80 5.41 -5.72 -31.67
N LEU A 81 6.14 -6.73 -31.18
CA LEU A 81 5.86 -7.35 -29.89
C LEU A 81 6.10 -6.37 -28.73
N ASN A 82 7.16 -5.57 -28.81
CA ASN A 82 7.52 -4.60 -27.79
C ASN A 82 6.55 -3.39 -27.80
N THR A 83 6.13 -2.94 -28.98
CA THR A 83 5.07 -1.92 -29.13
C THR A 83 3.73 -2.44 -28.64
N LEU A 84 3.40 -3.71 -28.91
CA LEU A 84 2.19 -4.34 -28.38
C LEU A 84 2.23 -4.40 -26.85
N LEU A 85 3.36 -4.79 -26.25
CA LEU A 85 3.53 -4.82 -24.79
C LEU A 85 3.33 -3.43 -24.16
N LEU A 86 3.97 -2.40 -24.73
CA LEU A 86 3.78 -1.01 -24.32
C LEU A 86 2.30 -0.60 -24.43
N TYR A 87 1.69 -0.84 -25.58
CA TYR A 87 0.32 -0.42 -25.85
C TYR A 87 -0.72 -1.12 -24.97
N LEU A 88 -0.54 -2.42 -24.70
CA LEU A 88 -1.41 -3.15 -23.78
C LEU A 88 -1.31 -2.57 -22.36
N ASN A 89 -0.10 -2.22 -21.91
CA ASN A 89 0.07 -1.53 -20.62
C ASN A 89 -0.58 -0.15 -20.60
N ILE A 90 -0.58 0.61 -21.72
CA ILE A 90 -1.30 1.89 -21.80
C ILE A 90 -2.81 1.69 -21.57
N ILE A 91 -3.43 0.74 -22.26
CA ILE A 91 -4.86 0.47 -22.10
C ILE A 91 -5.19 -0.04 -20.70
N PHE A 92 -4.36 -0.94 -20.17
CA PHE A 92 -4.55 -1.49 -18.83
C PHE A 92 -4.37 -0.42 -17.74
N TYR A 93 -3.38 0.45 -17.88
CA TYR A 93 -3.11 1.52 -16.92
C TYR A 93 -4.24 2.57 -16.91
N ARG A 94 -4.84 2.89 -18.06
CA ARG A 94 -6.03 3.77 -18.11
C ARG A 94 -7.24 3.21 -17.36
N GLU A 95 -7.31 1.89 -17.21
CA GLU A 95 -8.42 1.19 -16.56
C GLU A 95 -8.17 0.95 -15.07
N PHE A 96 -6.95 0.56 -14.71
CA PHE A 96 -6.60 0.08 -13.37
C PHE A 96 -5.58 0.97 -12.65
N THR A 97 -5.06 2.02 -13.32
CA THR A 97 -3.95 2.86 -12.82
C THR A 97 -2.73 2.02 -12.41
N ASP A 98 -2.56 0.85 -13.02
CA ASP A 98 -1.50 -0.13 -12.72
C ASP A 98 -0.98 -0.81 -14.00
N PHE A 99 0.04 -1.65 -13.88
CA PHE A 99 0.71 -2.36 -14.97
C PHE A 99 0.32 -3.83 -15.06
N ILE A 100 0.37 -4.37 -16.28
CA ILE A 100 0.04 -5.78 -16.54
C ILE A 100 1.13 -6.69 -15.95
N THR A 101 0.72 -7.61 -15.09
CA THR A 101 1.57 -8.71 -14.62
C THR A 101 1.59 -9.88 -15.60
N VAL A 102 2.70 -10.62 -15.65
CA VAL A 102 2.88 -11.86 -16.42
C VAL A 102 1.82 -12.89 -16.03
N LYS A 103 1.47 -12.97 -14.75
CA LYS A 103 0.39 -13.83 -14.27
C LYS A 103 -0.96 -13.48 -14.90
N SER A 104 -1.30 -12.19 -14.98
CA SER A 104 -2.52 -11.73 -15.65
C SER A 104 -2.52 -12.13 -17.13
N VAL A 105 -1.36 -12.07 -17.81
CA VAL A 105 -1.21 -12.53 -19.20
C VAL A 105 -1.46 -14.03 -19.36
N LEU A 106 -0.89 -14.85 -18.48
CA LEU A 106 -1.06 -16.32 -18.51
C LEU A 106 -2.49 -16.75 -18.13
N GLY A 107 -3.16 -15.99 -17.28
CA GLY A 107 -4.58 -16.14 -16.97
C GLY A 107 -5.47 -15.60 -18.09
N PHE A 108 -5.54 -16.32 -19.21
CA PHE A 108 -6.18 -15.94 -20.49
C PHE A 108 -7.56 -15.24 -20.38
N SER A 109 -8.33 -15.48 -19.32
CA SER A 109 -9.63 -14.83 -19.06
C SER A 109 -9.53 -13.35 -18.62
N LYS A 110 -8.45 -12.95 -17.91
CA LYS A 110 -8.24 -11.56 -17.46
C LYS A 110 -7.79 -10.66 -18.63
N VAL A 111 -6.94 -11.18 -19.51
CA VAL A 111 -6.55 -10.50 -20.77
C VAL A 111 -7.75 -10.36 -21.71
N SER A 112 -8.63 -11.36 -21.82
CA SER A 112 -9.82 -11.23 -22.67
C SER A 112 -10.85 -10.22 -22.14
N GLN A 113 -10.94 -10.04 -20.82
CA GLN A 113 -11.77 -8.98 -20.22
C GLN A 113 -11.19 -7.59 -20.53
N GLY A 114 -9.86 -7.43 -20.40
CA GLY A 114 -9.12 -6.22 -20.80
C GLY A 114 -8.93 -6.02 -22.31
N LEU A 115 -9.47 -6.92 -23.14
CA LEU A 115 -9.56 -6.80 -24.62
C LEU A 115 -11.01 -6.91 -25.11
N SER A 116 -11.98 -6.82 -24.20
CA SER A 116 -13.41 -6.87 -24.54
C SER A 116 -13.88 -5.52 -25.08
N GLY A 117 -15.15 -5.39 -25.48
CA GLY A 117 -15.69 -4.17 -26.10
C GLY A 117 -15.47 -2.89 -25.27
N SER A 118 -15.34 -2.99 -23.95
CA SER A 118 -15.04 -1.88 -23.05
C SER A 118 -13.60 -1.37 -23.13
N SER A 119 -12.66 -2.20 -23.57
CA SER A 119 -11.25 -1.79 -23.71
C SER A 119 -11.03 -0.95 -24.97
N PHE A 120 -11.88 -1.12 -25.98
CA PHE A 120 -11.91 -0.23 -27.14
C PHE A 120 -12.41 1.18 -26.79
N SER A 121 -13.29 1.33 -25.77
CA SER A 121 -13.71 2.66 -25.31
C SER A 121 -12.62 3.43 -24.57
N LEU A 122 -11.55 2.76 -24.12
CA LEU A 122 -10.39 3.41 -23.49
C LEU A 122 -9.35 3.90 -24.51
N MET A 123 -9.52 3.59 -25.80
CA MET A 123 -8.64 4.06 -26.85
C MET A 123 -8.82 5.55 -27.08
N LYS A 124 -7.71 6.29 -27.14
CA LYS A 124 -7.68 7.73 -27.41
C LYS A 124 -7.22 7.99 -28.85
N PRO A 125 -7.63 9.11 -29.49
CA PRO A 125 -7.22 9.41 -30.85
C PRO A 125 -5.70 9.46 -31.06
N HIS A 126 -4.92 9.83 -30.04
CA HIS A 126 -3.46 9.89 -30.13
C HIS A 126 -2.77 8.52 -30.14
N ASP A 127 -3.49 7.43 -29.88
CA ASP A 127 -2.94 6.06 -29.82
C ASP A 127 -2.33 5.61 -31.15
N VAL A 128 -2.75 6.21 -32.27
CA VAL A 128 -2.17 5.98 -33.59
C VAL A 128 -0.68 6.31 -33.67
N ILE A 129 -0.18 7.20 -32.80
CA ILE A 129 1.24 7.59 -32.74
C ILE A 129 2.11 6.41 -32.35
N TYR A 130 1.64 5.54 -31.45
CA TYR A 130 2.41 4.38 -30.97
C TYR A 130 2.71 3.35 -32.06
N TRP A 131 1.89 3.32 -33.12
CA TRP A 131 1.98 2.37 -34.23
C TRP A 131 2.56 2.97 -35.51
N LEU A 132 2.81 4.28 -35.54
CA LEU A 132 3.15 5.03 -36.76
C LEU A 132 4.49 4.61 -37.37
N ASP A 133 5.51 4.42 -36.55
CA ASP A 133 6.85 3.99 -36.98
C ASP A 133 6.84 2.58 -37.60
N ILE A 134 6.07 1.64 -37.01
CA ILE A 134 5.85 0.30 -37.55
C ILE A 134 5.14 0.40 -38.91
N ALA A 135 4.08 1.21 -39.01
CA ALA A 135 3.36 1.41 -40.26
C ALA A 135 4.28 1.98 -41.36
N VAL A 136 5.13 2.95 -41.02
CA VAL A 136 6.14 3.52 -41.91
C VAL A 136 7.18 2.47 -42.30
N PHE A 137 7.65 1.65 -41.37
CA PHE A 137 8.66 0.63 -41.63
C PHE A 137 8.12 -0.48 -42.54
N ILE A 138 6.88 -0.95 -42.31
CA ILE A 138 6.18 -1.88 -43.20
C ILE A 138 5.97 -1.25 -44.58
N GLY A 139 5.50 0.00 -44.64
CA GLY A 139 5.31 0.74 -45.88
C GLY A 139 6.60 0.85 -46.71
N LEU A 140 7.73 1.09 -46.05
CA LEU A 140 9.06 1.11 -46.69
C LEU A 140 9.43 -0.26 -47.26
N LEU A 141 9.22 -1.35 -46.52
CA LEU A 141 9.52 -2.72 -46.99
C LEU A 141 8.64 -3.11 -48.18
N VAL A 142 7.35 -2.76 -48.15
CA VAL A 142 6.41 -2.98 -49.26
C VAL A 142 6.83 -2.16 -50.49
N TRP A 143 7.16 -0.88 -50.31
CA TRP A 143 7.62 -0.01 -51.39
C TRP A 143 8.88 -0.54 -52.08
N LEU A 144 9.88 -1.00 -51.31
CA LEU A 144 11.09 -1.63 -51.84
C LEU A 144 10.78 -2.89 -52.64
N LYS A 145 9.83 -3.72 -52.17
CA LYS A 145 9.37 -4.92 -52.87
C LYS A 145 8.67 -4.59 -54.19
N VAL A 146 7.73 -3.63 -54.19
CA VAL A 146 6.97 -3.19 -55.37
C VAL A 146 7.90 -2.58 -56.41
N LYS A 147 8.84 -1.73 -55.99
CA LYS A 147 9.84 -1.12 -56.88
C LYS A 147 10.98 -2.07 -57.27
N LYS A 148 10.94 -3.34 -56.85
CA LYS A 148 11.98 -4.36 -57.09
C LYS A 148 13.39 -3.90 -56.69
N ILE A 149 13.49 -3.04 -55.69
CA ILE A 149 14.77 -2.50 -55.20
C ILE A 149 15.38 -3.57 -54.27
N PRO A 150 16.61 -4.04 -54.51
CA PRO A 150 17.23 -5.05 -53.67
C PRO A 150 17.49 -4.48 -52.27
N ILE A 151 17.04 -5.19 -51.24
CA ILE A 151 17.38 -4.91 -49.84
C ILE A 151 18.84 -5.25 -49.63
N LYS A 152 19.71 -4.24 -49.73
CA LYS A 152 21.14 -4.36 -49.50
C LYS A 152 21.47 -3.79 -48.12
N SER A 153 21.32 -4.57 -47.06
CA SER A 153 21.88 -4.21 -45.74
C SER A 153 23.10 -5.10 -45.47
N ASN A 154 24.28 -4.50 -45.38
CA ASN A 154 25.50 -5.26 -45.13
C ASN A 154 25.41 -5.93 -43.74
N PRO A 155 25.87 -7.19 -43.58
CA PRO A 155 25.89 -7.82 -42.27
C PRO A 155 26.83 -7.05 -41.34
N VAL A 156 26.44 -6.98 -40.07
CA VAL A 156 27.31 -6.45 -39.02
C VAL A 156 28.26 -7.57 -38.58
N GLY A 157 29.53 -7.23 -38.36
CA GLY A 157 30.51 -8.19 -37.85
C GLY A 157 30.10 -8.67 -36.46
N LYS A 158 30.32 -9.95 -36.15
CA LYS A 158 30.03 -10.52 -34.82
C LYS A 158 30.61 -9.69 -33.65
N PRO A 159 31.84 -9.13 -33.73
CA PRO A 159 32.37 -8.27 -32.67
C PRO A 159 31.51 -7.02 -32.41
N MET A 160 30.97 -6.39 -33.46
CA MET A 160 30.12 -5.21 -33.32
C MET A 160 28.73 -5.58 -32.76
N ALA A 161 28.16 -6.72 -33.15
CA ALA A 161 26.90 -7.20 -32.54
C ALA A 161 27.08 -7.49 -31.04
N ILE A 162 28.20 -8.12 -30.66
CA ILE A 162 28.56 -8.33 -29.25
C ILE A 162 28.77 -7.00 -28.54
N ALA A 163 29.46 -6.03 -29.17
CA ALA A 163 29.66 -4.71 -28.60
C ALA A 163 28.34 -3.99 -28.30
N VAL A 164 27.33 -4.10 -29.16
CA VAL A 164 25.98 -3.56 -28.90
C VAL A 164 25.32 -4.24 -27.71
N THR A 165 25.41 -5.58 -27.60
CA THR A 165 24.90 -6.32 -26.43
C THR A 165 25.64 -5.97 -25.13
N CYS A 166 26.95 -5.80 -25.18
CA CYS A 166 27.73 -5.34 -24.02
C CYS A 166 27.37 -3.90 -23.64
N LEU A 167 27.16 -3.03 -24.63
CA LEU A 167 26.73 -1.64 -24.40
C LEU A 167 25.34 -1.59 -23.78
N SER A 168 24.38 -2.40 -24.24
CA SER A 168 23.06 -2.48 -23.61
C SER A 168 23.16 -2.96 -22.16
N GLY A 169 24.02 -3.94 -21.89
CA GLY A 169 24.29 -4.40 -20.51
C GLY A 169 24.90 -3.29 -19.64
N LEU A 170 25.88 -2.55 -20.17
CA LEU A 170 26.50 -1.42 -19.47
C LEU A 170 25.50 -0.30 -19.15
N ILE A 171 24.67 0.08 -20.12
CA ILE A 171 23.63 1.12 -19.92
C ILE A 171 22.61 0.62 -18.89
N PHE A 172 22.18 -0.65 -18.96
CA PHE A 172 21.26 -1.21 -17.98
C PHE A 172 21.87 -1.21 -16.57
N SER A 173 23.11 -1.68 -16.41
CA SER A 173 23.81 -1.67 -15.14
C SER A 173 24.00 -0.25 -14.58
N GLY A 174 24.32 0.72 -15.44
CA GLY A 174 24.42 2.12 -15.05
C GLY A 174 23.07 2.70 -14.61
N ASN A 175 21.99 2.42 -15.36
CA ASN A 175 20.65 2.83 -15.00
C ASN A 175 20.18 2.20 -13.68
N LEU A 176 20.42 0.90 -13.48
CA LEU A 176 20.10 0.18 -12.25
C LEU A 176 20.90 0.73 -11.06
N ALA A 177 22.20 0.99 -11.22
CA ALA A 177 23.02 1.55 -10.16
C ALA A 177 22.55 2.97 -9.77
N LEU A 178 22.20 3.80 -10.75
CA LEU A 178 21.63 5.13 -10.49
C LEU A 178 20.25 5.04 -9.84
N SER A 179 19.45 4.08 -10.26
CA SER A 179 18.12 3.81 -9.70
C SER A 179 18.20 3.32 -8.25
N GLU A 180 19.11 2.41 -7.93
CA GLU A 180 19.37 1.95 -6.55
C GLU A 180 19.99 3.04 -5.68
N ALA A 181 20.83 3.91 -6.25
CA ALA A 181 21.37 5.06 -5.51
C ALA A 181 20.28 6.09 -5.19
N ASN A 182 19.32 6.29 -6.10
CA ASN A 182 18.20 7.22 -5.88
C ASN A 182 17.08 6.60 -5.03
N ARG A 183 16.80 5.30 -5.20
CA ARG A 183 15.84 4.52 -4.44
C ARG A 183 16.48 3.20 -3.98
N PRO A 184 17.13 3.19 -2.80
CA PRO A 184 17.77 1.99 -2.27
C PRO A 184 16.78 0.83 -2.11
N GLN A 185 17.24 -0.37 -2.46
CA GLN A 185 16.48 -1.61 -2.37
C GLN A 185 15.27 -1.63 -3.32
N LEU A 186 15.38 -1.01 -4.50
CA LEU A 186 14.28 -0.86 -5.47
C LEU A 186 13.62 -2.19 -5.80
N LEU A 187 14.42 -3.24 -6.05
CA LEU A 187 13.93 -4.58 -6.40
C LEU A 187 13.50 -5.43 -5.20
N GLN A 188 13.73 -4.98 -3.97
CA GLN A 188 13.37 -5.72 -2.76
C GLN A 188 12.15 -5.10 -2.06
N ARG A 189 12.10 -3.76 -1.99
CA ARG A 189 10.98 -2.98 -1.44
C ARG A 189 10.01 -2.57 -2.56
N THR A 190 9.37 -3.54 -3.19
CA THR A 190 8.36 -3.26 -4.21
C THR A 190 7.00 -3.01 -3.55
N PHE A 191 6.58 -1.74 -3.51
CA PHE A 191 5.29 -1.30 -2.98
C PHE A 191 4.30 -0.84 -4.05
N ASP A 192 4.81 -0.46 -5.22
CA ASP A 192 4.04 -0.03 -6.38
C ASP A 192 4.82 -0.39 -7.64
N ARG A 193 4.14 -1.02 -8.60
CA ARG A 193 4.72 -1.46 -9.88
C ARG A 193 5.14 -0.26 -10.73
N SER A 194 4.46 0.87 -10.58
CA SER A 194 4.80 2.15 -11.23
C SER A 194 6.21 2.62 -10.90
N TYR A 195 6.74 2.31 -9.71
CA TYR A 195 8.13 2.61 -9.36
C TYR A 195 9.11 1.78 -10.19
N ILE A 196 8.88 0.48 -10.34
CA ILE A 196 9.77 -0.36 -11.16
C ILE A 196 9.75 0.10 -12.62
N VAL A 197 8.57 0.45 -13.15
CA VAL A 197 8.45 1.00 -14.51
C VAL A 197 9.13 2.36 -14.64
N LYS A 198 8.97 3.26 -13.66
CA LYS A 198 9.64 4.57 -13.61
C LYS A 198 11.16 4.43 -13.66
N TYR A 199 11.73 3.54 -12.87
CA TYR A 199 13.18 3.40 -12.73
C TYR A 199 13.82 2.51 -13.81
N LEU A 200 13.17 1.41 -14.20
CA LEU A 200 13.78 0.37 -15.04
C LEU A 200 13.08 0.15 -16.39
N GLY A 201 11.88 0.70 -16.58
CA GLY A 201 11.09 0.57 -17.79
C GLY A 201 10.22 -0.69 -17.85
N ILE A 202 9.26 -0.71 -18.78
CA ILE A 202 8.23 -1.77 -18.89
C ILE A 202 8.84 -3.13 -19.19
N ASP A 203 9.88 -3.18 -20.03
CA ASP A 203 10.55 -4.44 -20.38
C ASP A 203 11.21 -5.11 -19.17
N ALA A 204 11.96 -4.33 -18.39
CA ALA A 204 12.65 -4.81 -17.21
C ALA A 204 11.63 -5.22 -16.13
N TYR A 205 10.58 -4.41 -15.94
CA TYR A 205 9.44 -4.75 -15.09
C TYR A 205 8.80 -6.08 -15.49
N THR A 206 8.49 -6.29 -16.77
CA THR A 206 7.83 -7.51 -17.26
C THR A 206 8.69 -8.75 -17.00
N ILE A 207 10.02 -8.65 -17.16
CA ILE A 207 10.93 -9.75 -16.83
C ILE A 207 10.98 -10.00 -15.32
N TYR A 208 11.11 -8.93 -14.52
CA TYR A 208 11.15 -9.01 -13.06
C TYR A 208 9.89 -9.68 -12.51
N ASP A 209 8.71 -9.25 -12.96
CA ASP A 209 7.42 -9.81 -12.59
C ASP A 209 7.28 -11.28 -13.03
N GLY A 210 7.80 -11.63 -14.21
CA GLY A 210 7.84 -13.02 -14.69
C GLY A 210 8.68 -13.95 -13.80
N ILE A 211 9.84 -13.48 -13.33
CA ILE A 211 10.70 -14.22 -12.40
C ILE A 211 9.98 -14.44 -11.07
N LYS A 212 9.43 -13.36 -10.49
CA LYS A 212 8.65 -13.41 -9.24
C LYS A 212 7.45 -14.35 -9.36
N THR A 213 6.69 -14.24 -10.44
CA THR A 213 5.54 -15.13 -10.74
C THR A 213 5.97 -16.60 -10.81
N GLY A 214 7.10 -16.90 -11.45
CA GLY A 214 7.63 -18.26 -11.54
C GLY A 214 8.02 -18.85 -10.19
N MET A 215 8.69 -18.06 -9.35
CA MET A 215 9.06 -18.45 -7.98
C MET A 215 7.81 -18.74 -7.14
N THR A 216 6.85 -17.80 -7.10
CA THR A 216 5.59 -17.96 -6.35
C THR A 216 4.77 -19.17 -6.83
N SER A 217 4.69 -19.40 -8.13
CA SER A 217 3.98 -20.55 -8.69
C SER A 217 4.64 -21.87 -8.28
N SER A 218 5.98 -21.92 -8.25
CA SER A 218 6.72 -23.09 -7.77
C SER A 218 6.43 -23.39 -6.31
N VAL A 219 6.46 -22.38 -5.43
CA VAL A 219 6.13 -22.54 -4.00
C VAL A 219 4.70 -23.09 -3.83
N ARG A 220 3.72 -22.47 -4.49
CA ARG A 220 2.31 -22.87 -4.40
C ARG A 220 1.99 -24.24 -5.00
N ALA A 221 2.80 -24.72 -5.94
CA ALA A 221 2.64 -26.05 -6.53
C ALA A 221 3.07 -27.18 -5.58
N HIS A 222 3.96 -26.88 -4.62
CA HIS A 222 4.42 -27.84 -3.61
C HIS A 222 3.64 -27.72 -2.29
N ALA A 223 2.82 -26.69 -2.14
CA ALA A 223 1.93 -26.51 -1.00
C ALA A 223 0.92 -27.66 -0.91
N SER A 224 0.69 -28.16 0.31
CA SER A 224 -0.20 -29.29 0.58
C SER A 224 -1.17 -28.98 1.73
N SER A 225 -2.25 -29.75 1.86
CA SER A 225 -3.17 -29.65 2.99
C SER A 225 -2.49 -29.87 4.34
N ASN A 226 -1.43 -30.67 4.41
CA ASN A 226 -0.70 -30.86 5.67
C ASN A 226 -0.07 -29.56 6.18
N GLY A 227 0.21 -28.60 5.28
CA GLY A 227 0.71 -27.28 5.66
C GLY A 227 -0.31 -26.46 6.46
N ILE A 228 -1.61 -26.64 6.21
CA ILE A 228 -2.66 -25.92 6.94
C ILE A 228 -2.87 -26.47 8.35
N ASP A 229 -2.64 -27.78 8.56
CA ASP A 229 -2.78 -28.42 9.88
C ASP A 229 -1.79 -27.84 10.90
N GLU A 230 -0.54 -27.57 10.49
CA GLU A 230 0.46 -26.92 11.36
C GLU A 230 0.02 -25.52 11.82
N VAL A 231 -0.58 -24.74 10.92
CA VAL A 231 -1.08 -23.39 11.22
C VAL A 231 -2.32 -23.46 12.12
N LEU A 232 -3.22 -24.40 11.87
CA LEU A 232 -4.40 -24.63 12.70
C LEU A 232 -4.03 -25.06 14.12
N ASP A 233 -3.06 -25.96 14.26
CA ASP A 233 -2.59 -26.43 15.56
C ASP A 233 -1.95 -25.29 16.37
N TYR A 234 -1.18 -24.42 15.71
CA TYR A 234 -0.61 -23.25 16.34
C TYR A 234 -1.68 -22.24 16.79
N THR A 235 -2.54 -21.81 15.88
CA THR A 235 -3.58 -20.78 16.14
C THR A 235 -4.58 -21.24 17.21
N LYS A 236 -5.03 -22.50 17.20
CA LYS A 236 -5.88 -23.07 18.25
C LYS A 236 -5.23 -23.11 19.63
N LYS A 237 -3.91 -23.36 19.68
CA LYS A 237 -3.16 -23.37 20.93
C LYS A 237 -2.89 -21.95 21.44
N HIS A 238 -2.79 -20.99 20.54
CA HIS A 238 -2.49 -19.60 20.84
C HIS A 238 -3.74 -18.73 21.12
N TYR A 239 -4.92 -19.20 20.71
CA TYR A 239 -6.20 -18.53 20.95
C TYR A 239 -6.44 -18.17 22.43
N ALA A 240 -6.89 -16.94 22.66
CA ALA A 240 -7.23 -16.39 23.97
C ALA A 240 -8.75 -16.26 24.08
N GLU A 241 -9.37 -16.89 25.08
CA GLU A 241 -10.82 -16.82 25.27
C GLU A 241 -11.28 -15.37 25.54
N PRO A 242 -12.41 -14.91 24.96
CA PRO A 242 -12.88 -13.55 25.13
C PRO A 242 -13.14 -13.18 26.59
N ASN A 243 -12.84 -11.94 26.95
CA ASN A 243 -13.21 -11.42 28.27
C ASN A 243 -14.74 -11.25 28.39
N PRO A 244 -15.40 -11.94 29.34
CA PRO A 244 -16.86 -11.87 29.49
C PRO A 244 -17.41 -10.46 29.78
N GLU A 245 -16.61 -9.55 30.33
CA GLU A 245 -17.04 -8.17 30.60
C GLU A 245 -17.09 -7.28 29.35
N THR A 246 -16.29 -7.60 28.33
CA THR A 246 -16.14 -6.78 27.12
C THR A 246 -16.66 -7.47 25.86
N PHE A 247 -16.88 -8.78 25.89
CA PHE A 247 -17.41 -9.51 24.76
C PHE A 247 -18.81 -8.99 24.35
N GLY A 248 -18.92 -8.54 23.10
CA GLY A 248 -20.18 -8.06 22.52
C GLY A 248 -20.66 -6.70 22.98
N ILE A 249 -19.88 -5.92 23.76
CA ILE A 249 -20.32 -4.59 24.24
C ILE A 249 -20.54 -3.57 23.11
N ALA A 250 -19.93 -3.82 21.94
CA ALA A 250 -20.07 -2.99 20.75
C ALA A 250 -20.92 -3.65 19.64
N LYS A 251 -21.60 -4.76 19.92
CA LYS A 251 -22.38 -5.51 18.94
C LYS A 251 -23.40 -4.61 18.21
N GLY A 252 -23.33 -4.62 16.87
CA GLY A 252 -24.23 -3.87 16.00
C GLY A 252 -23.95 -2.37 15.87
N LYS A 253 -22.88 -1.85 16.51
CA LYS A 253 -22.39 -0.49 16.26
C LYS A 253 -21.67 -0.43 14.92
N ASN A 254 -21.67 0.72 14.27
CA ASN A 254 -20.74 0.95 13.16
C ASN A 254 -19.30 0.86 13.68
N VAL A 255 -18.36 0.46 12.83
CA VAL A 255 -16.94 0.47 13.12
C VAL A 255 -16.28 1.50 12.21
N ILE A 256 -15.56 2.45 12.81
CA ILE A 256 -14.79 3.47 12.11
C ILE A 256 -13.33 3.31 12.50
N VAL A 257 -12.54 2.74 11.60
CA VAL A 257 -11.10 2.61 11.72
C VAL A 257 -10.44 3.89 11.21
N LEU A 258 -9.67 4.54 12.07
CA LEU A 258 -8.94 5.77 11.78
C LEU A 258 -7.45 5.45 11.81
N HIS A 259 -6.87 5.33 10.62
CA HIS A 259 -5.45 5.07 10.44
C HIS A 259 -4.69 6.40 10.49
N LEU A 260 -3.77 6.52 11.44
CA LEU A 260 -2.93 7.69 11.65
C LEU A 260 -1.56 7.44 10.99
N GLU A 261 -1.39 7.97 9.78
CA GLU A 261 -0.18 7.76 8.98
C GLU A 261 1.08 8.20 9.74
N SER A 262 2.05 7.29 9.82
CA SER A 262 3.37 7.48 10.44
C SER A 262 3.30 8.04 11.87
N PHE A 263 2.25 7.75 12.64
CA PHE A 263 2.00 8.37 13.94
C PHE A 263 2.55 7.54 15.10
N GLN A 264 3.47 8.11 15.89
CA GLN A 264 4.11 7.43 17.02
C GLN A 264 3.52 7.83 18.37
N GLN A 265 3.54 6.90 19.33
CA GLN A 265 2.94 7.08 20.65
C GLN A 265 3.50 8.28 21.43
N PHE A 266 4.77 8.64 21.21
CA PHE A 266 5.40 9.75 21.94
C PHE A 266 4.75 11.12 21.69
N LEU A 267 4.00 11.27 20.58
CA LEU A 267 3.27 12.50 20.27
C LEU A 267 2.12 12.74 21.25
N ILE A 268 1.54 11.67 21.83
CA ILE A 268 0.46 11.77 22.80
C ILE A 268 0.98 12.48 24.06
N ASN A 269 0.32 13.60 24.41
CA ASN A 269 0.69 14.54 25.46
C ASN A 269 2.01 15.28 25.26
N MET A 270 2.66 15.17 24.09
CA MET A 270 3.84 15.96 23.77
C MET A 270 3.48 17.44 23.69
N LYS A 271 4.41 18.30 24.14
CA LYS A 271 4.29 19.76 23.99
C LYS A 271 5.51 20.34 23.30
N VAL A 272 5.27 21.31 22.43
CA VAL A 272 6.30 22.15 21.80
C VAL A 272 5.96 23.60 22.14
N ASP A 273 6.90 24.33 22.74
CA ASP A 273 6.68 25.69 23.24
C ASP A 273 5.42 25.85 24.12
N GLY A 274 5.13 24.82 24.92
CA GLY A 274 3.97 24.77 25.82
C GLY A 274 2.63 24.43 25.15
N GLN A 275 2.59 24.27 23.83
CA GLN A 275 1.40 23.87 23.07
C GLN A 275 1.38 22.36 22.87
N GLU A 276 0.22 21.72 23.07
CA GLU A 276 0.05 20.29 22.81
C GLU A 276 0.12 20.00 21.31
N VAL A 277 0.90 18.99 20.92
CA VAL A 277 1.01 18.59 19.51
C VAL A 277 -0.31 18.00 19.04
N THR A 278 -0.99 17.19 19.85
CA THR A 278 -2.23 16.52 19.46
C THR A 278 -3.34 16.65 20.50
N PRO A 279 -3.84 17.87 20.77
CA PRO A 279 -4.82 18.11 21.83
C PRO A 279 -6.11 17.28 21.68
N PHE A 280 -6.60 17.05 20.46
CA PHE A 280 -7.81 16.27 20.26
C PHE A 280 -7.57 14.78 20.58
N LEU A 281 -6.52 14.17 20.05
CA LEU A 281 -6.16 12.78 20.34
C LEU A 281 -5.79 12.59 21.82
N ASN A 282 -5.13 13.56 22.47
CA ASN A 282 -4.89 13.53 23.92
C ASN A 282 -6.21 13.43 24.70
N SER A 283 -7.23 14.18 24.27
CA SER A 283 -8.56 14.16 24.89
C SER A 283 -9.28 12.82 24.71
N ILE A 284 -9.08 12.14 23.58
CA ILE A 284 -9.62 10.81 23.32
C ILE A 284 -8.86 9.76 24.13
N PHE A 285 -7.54 9.85 24.18
CA PHE A 285 -6.66 8.91 24.86
C PHE A 285 -6.97 8.81 26.37
N GLN A 286 -7.33 9.93 27.00
CA GLN A 286 -7.66 10.00 28.44
C GLN A 286 -9.16 9.85 28.74
N ASN A 287 -10.00 9.62 27.73
CA ASN A 287 -11.45 9.61 27.91
C ASN A 287 -11.94 8.29 28.57
N GLN A 288 -12.89 8.37 29.50
CA GLN A 288 -13.52 7.19 30.12
C GLN A 288 -14.35 6.33 29.15
N ALA A 289 -14.63 6.83 27.95
CA ALA A 289 -15.22 6.07 26.86
C ALA A 289 -14.17 5.37 25.97
N THR A 290 -12.88 5.52 26.26
CA THR A 290 -11.79 4.96 25.46
C THR A 290 -10.98 3.95 26.25
N ILE A 291 -10.71 2.80 25.66
CA ILE A 291 -9.63 1.90 26.10
C ILE A 291 -8.41 2.25 25.25
N SER A 292 -7.39 2.83 25.88
CA SER A 292 -6.19 3.32 25.20
C SER A 292 -5.00 2.47 25.58
N PHE A 293 -4.05 2.25 24.68
CA PHE A 293 -2.85 1.44 24.95
C PHE A 293 -1.59 2.30 24.79
N ASP A 294 -0.69 2.25 25.76
CA ASP A 294 0.60 2.96 25.72
C ASP A 294 1.81 2.03 25.49
N ASN A 295 1.62 0.71 25.52
CA ASN A 295 2.61 -0.30 25.14
C ASN A 295 2.16 -1.09 23.89
N PHE A 296 1.56 -0.39 22.93
CA PHE A 296 1.19 -0.94 21.63
C PHE A 296 2.27 -0.63 20.59
N PHE A 297 2.66 -1.62 19.79
CA PHE A 297 3.75 -1.50 18.82
C PHE A 297 3.28 -1.84 17.41
N HIS A 298 3.83 -1.16 16.41
CA HIS A 298 3.68 -1.64 15.04
C HIS A 298 4.55 -2.89 14.81
N GLU A 299 4.11 -3.73 13.89
CA GLU A 299 4.79 -4.99 13.55
C GLU A 299 5.12 -5.06 12.04
N VAL A 300 5.13 -3.90 11.37
CA VAL A 300 5.28 -3.81 9.92
C VAL A 300 6.70 -4.15 9.44
N GLY A 301 6.78 -4.67 8.21
CA GLY A 301 8.02 -4.88 7.49
C GLY A 301 8.27 -3.82 6.43
N GLN A 302 8.59 -4.29 5.22
CA GLN A 302 8.80 -3.43 4.06
C GLN A 302 7.49 -2.96 3.43
N GLY A 303 6.36 -3.60 3.76
CA GLY A 303 5.03 -3.21 3.29
C GLY A 303 4.42 -2.04 4.04
N LYS A 304 5.03 -1.59 5.15
CA LYS A 304 4.67 -0.35 5.85
C LYS A 304 3.16 -0.27 6.12
N THR A 305 2.49 0.78 5.69
CA THR A 305 1.03 0.97 5.72
C THR A 305 0.27 -0.30 5.30
N SER A 306 0.67 -0.97 4.22
CA SER A 306 -0.03 -2.18 3.73
C SER A 306 0.16 -3.40 4.64
N ASP A 307 1.26 -3.50 5.39
CA ASP A 307 1.45 -4.57 6.38
C ASP A 307 0.57 -4.32 7.61
N ALA A 308 0.49 -3.07 8.08
CA ALA A 308 -0.41 -2.65 9.16
C ALA A 308 -1.88 -2.95 8.79
N GLU A 309 -2.28 -2.54 7.59
CA GLU A 309 -3.59 -2.90 7.04
C GLU A 309 -3.79 -4.42 7.00
N ASN A 310 -2.82 -5.19 6.54
CA ASN A 310 -2.95 -6.65 6.50
C ASN A 310 -3.20 -7.26 7.88
N MET A 311 -2.47 -6.81 8.91
CA MET A 311 -2.61 -7.34 10.26
C MET A 311 -3.99 -7.02 10.84
N LEU A 312 -4.44 -5.77 10.72
CA LEU A 312 -5.76 -5.36 11.20
C LEU A 312 -6.92 -6.02 10.45
N GLU A 313 -6.73 -6.37 9.17
CA GLU A 313 -7.77 -6.98 8.35
C GLU A 313 -7.81 -8.50 8.42
N THR A 314 -6.66 -9.16 8.59
CA THR A 314 -6.54 -10.62 8.41
C THR A 314 -6.04 -11.35 9.64
N GLY A 315 -5.49 -10.65 10.64
CA GLY A 315 -4.83 -11.27 11.78
C GLY A 315 -3.57 -12.05 11.39
N THR A 316 -2.93 -11.72 10.27
CA THR A 316 -1.67 -12.34 9.79
C THR A 316 -0.58 -11.28 9.58
N PHE A 317 0.69 -11.65 9.77
CA PHE A 317 1.82 -10.75 9.54
C PHE A 317 2.06 -10.48 8.05
N GLY A 318 2.68 -9.33 7.76
CA GLY A 318 3.26 -9.02 6.46
C GLY A 318 4.41 -9.97 6.05
N LEU A 319 4.97 -9.77 4.86
CA LEU A 319 6.06 -10.62 4.35
C LEU A 319 7.41 -10.27 5.00
N PRO A 320 8.39 -11.19 5.02
CA PRO A 320 9.71 -10.90 5.56
C PRO A 320 10.49 -9.93 4.66
N GLN A 321 10.15 -9.90 3.37
CA GLN A 321 10.66 -8.96 2.36
C GLN A 321 9.53 -8.65 1.38
N GLY A 322 9.50 -7.42 0.87
CA GLY A 322 8.42 -6.91 0.02
C GLY A 322 7.12 -6.65 0.79
N SER A 323 6.02 -6.58 0.04
CA SER A 323 4.66 -6.35 0.57
C SER A 323 3.74 -7.50 0.20
N LEU A 324 2.98 -8.01 1.17
CA LEU A 324 1.98 -9.04 0.92
C LEU A 324 0.96 -8.58 -0.11
N PHE A 325 0.48 -7.34 0.03
CA PHE A 325 -0.52 -6.75 -0.85
C PHE A 325 -0.03 -6.75 -2.30
N THR A 326 1.18 -6.27 -2.54
CA THR A 326 1.73 -6.13 -3.90
C THR A 326 2.14 -7.47 -4.52
N GLU A 327 2.72 -8.38 -3.73
CA GLU A 327 3.30 -9.63 -4.24
C GLU A 327 2.30 -10.78 -4.31
N LEU A 328 1.37 -10.90 -3.34
CA LEU A 328 0.50 -12.08 -3.19
C LEU A 328 -1.00 -11.76 -3.09
N GLY A 329 -1.37 -10.55 -2.67
CA GLY A 329 -2.74 -10.22 -2.26
C GLY A 329 -3.77 -10.19 -3.40
N SER A 330 -3.36 -10.06 -4.67
CA SER A 330 -4.30 -10.18 -5.80
C SER A 330 -4.85 -11.60 -5.99
N ASP A 331 -4.22 -12.61 -5.39
CA ASP A 331 -4.51 -14.02 -5.66
C ASP A 331 -4.65 -14.89 -4.40
N ASN A 332 -4.32 -14.35 -3.24
CA ASN A 332 -4.50 -15.06 -1.98
C ASN A 332 -5.98 -15.08 -1.62
N VAL A 333 -6.41 -16.22 -1.06
CA VAL A 333 -7.69 -16.31 -0.38
C VAL A 333 -7.51 -15.70 1.00
N PHE A 334 -8.43 -14.83 1.42
CA PHE A 334 -8.43 -14.22 2.73
C PHE A 334 -9.71 -14.53 3.50
N GLN A 335 -9.61 -14.43 4.82
CA GLN A 335 -10.72 -14.46 5.76
C GLN A 335 -10.67 -13.14 6.54
N ALA A 336 -10.99 -12.03 5.87
CA ALA A 336 -10.71 -10.70 6.37
C ALA A 336 -11.90 -10.06 7.11
N ALA A 337 -11.63 -9.04 7.94
CA ALA A 337 -12.62 -8.31 8.73
C ALA A 337 -13.88 -7.88 7.95
N PRO A 338 -13.80 -7.20 6.78
CA PRO A 338 -15.00 -6.80 6.02
C PRO A 338 -15.84 -8.02 5.60
N ALA A 339 -15.20 -9.11 5.18
CA ALA A 339 -15.91 -10.36 4.84
C ALA A 339 -16.56 -11.01 6.07
N ILE A 340 -15.83 -11.09 7.20
CA ILE A 340 -16.34 -11.68 8.44
C ILE A 340 -17.55 -10.88 8.94
N LEU A 341 -17.43 -9.54 9.03
CA LEU A 341 -18.48 -8.66 9.51
C LEU A 341 -19.68 -8.61 8.56
N GLY A 342 -19.44 -8.57 7.24
CA GLY A 342 -20.48 -8.63 6.22
C GLY A 342 -21.31 -9.91 6.31
N GLN A 343 -20.66 -11.07 6.43
CA GLN A 343 -21.35 -12.36 6.44
C GLN A 343 -22.00 -12.69 7.80
N LYS A 344 -21.33 -12.38 8.92
CA LYS A 344 -21.83 -12.74 10.26
C LYS A 344 -22.88 -11.75 10.77
N GLN A 345 -22.76 -10.47 10.43
CA GLN A 345 -23.60 -9.42 11.02
C GLN A 345 -24.14 -8.39 10.00
N GLY A 346 -23.93 -8.58 8.69
CA GLY A 346 -24.54 -7.75 7.66
C GLY A 346 -23.93 -6.35 7.50
N TYR A 347 -22.66 -6.18 7.84
CA TYR A 347 -21.98 -4.88 7.73
C TYR A 347 -21.74 -4.52 6.26
N THR A 348 -21.99 -3.26 5.90
CA THR A 348 -21.45 -2.68 4.67
C THR A 348 -20.03 -2.21 4.91
N SER A 349 -19.12 -2.41 3.98
CA SER A 349 -17.70 -2.05 4.18
C SER A 349 -17.20 -0.99 3.20
N ALA A 350 -16.33 -0.08 3.66
CA ALA A 350 -15.71 0.92 2.80
C ALA A 350 -14.31 1.34 3.25
N VAL A 351 -13.43 1.64 2.29
CA VAL A 351 -12.18 2.37 2.54
C VAL A 351 -12.25 3.76 1.91
N PHE A 352 -11.72 4.77 2.60
CA PHE A 352 -11.55 6.14 2.14
C PHE A 352 -10.06 6.48 2.12
N HIS A 353 -9.55 6.90 0.97
CA HIS A 353 -8.13 7.28 0.84
C HIS A 353 -7.91 8.33 -0.23
N GLY A 354 -7.10 9.33 0.10
CA GLY A 354 -6.76 10.45 -0.76
C GLY A 354 -5.72 10.17 -1.86
N ASN A 355 -5.39 8.91 -2.12
CA ASN A 355 -4.40 8.49 -3.13
C ASN A 355 -5.05 7.55 -4.15
N VAL A 356 -4.37 7.33 -5.28
CA VAL A 356 -4.84 6.45 -6.36
C VAL A 356 -5.03 5.01 -5.87
N ALA A 357 -6.10 4.36 -6.34
CA ALA A 357 -6.49 3.01 -5.90
C ALA A 357 -5.41 1.93 -6.09
N SER A 358 -4.55 2.08 -7.10
CA SER A 358 -3.50 1.11 -7.42
C SER A 358 -2.30 1.16 -6.47
N PHE A 359 -2.15 2.23 -5.67
CA PHE A 359 -1.04 2.32 -4.73
C PHE A 359 -1.15 1.20 -3.68
N TRP A 360 -0.04 0.52 -3.41
CA TRP A 360 0.00 -0.75 -2.66
C TRP A 360 -0.87 -1.88 -3.25
N ASN A 361 -1.30 -1.80 -4.51
CA ASN A 361 -2.15 -2.80 -5.18
C ASN A 361 -3.53 -2.98 -4.49
N ARG A 362 -4.03 -1.93 -3.81
CA ARG A 362 -5.26 -2.00 -2.99
C ARG A 362 -6.51 -2.33 -3.79
N ASP A 363 -6.66 -1.76 -4.97
CA ASP A 363 -7.79 -2.01 -5.89
C ASP A 363 -8.00 -3.50 -6.23
N HIS A 364 -6.94 -4.30 -6.17
CA HIS A 364 -6.99 -5.75 -6.34
C HIS A 364 -7.10 -6.50 -5.01
N VAL A 365 -6.39 -6.07 -3.98
CA VAL A 365 -6.35 -6.77 -2.69
C VAL A 365 -7.67 -6.63 -1.95
N TYR A 366 -8.25 -5.43 -1.90
CA TYR A 366 -9.51 -5.17 -1.20
C TYR A 366 -10.68 -6.01 -1.74
N LYS A 367 -10.66 -6.36 -3.03
CA LYS A 367 -11.63 -7.29 -3.63
C LYS A 367 -11.51 -8.69 -3.05
N ASN A 368 -10.28 -9.14 -2.75
CA ASN A 368 -10.03 -10.43 -2.11
C ASN A 368 -10.29 -10.39 -0.59
N LEU A 369 -10.14 -9.22 0.05
CA LEU A 369 -10.56 -9.02 1.44
C LEU A 369 -12.09 -8.97 1.59
N GLY A 370 -12.80 -8.56 0.54
CA GLY A 370 -14.26 -8.48 0.53
C GLY A 370 -14.80 -7.11 0.92
N TYR A 371 -14.04 -6.04 0.69
CA TYR A 371 -14.52 -4.67 0.85
C TYR A 371 -15.53 -4.31 -0.22
N ASP A 372 -16.72 -3.85 0.18
CA ASP A 372 -17.79 -3.45 -0.73
C ASP A 372 -17.43 -2.18 -1.50
N ASN A 373 -16.83 -1.20 -0.81
CA ASN A 373 -16.48 0.10 -1.39
C ASN A 373 -15.01 0.51 -1.18
N PHE A 374 -14.44 1.24 -2.13
CA PHE A 374 -13.14 1.89 -2.03
C PHE A 374 -13.15 3.27 -2.71
N PHE A 375 -13.43 4.30 -1.91
CA PHE A 375 -13.38 5.70 -2.33
C PHE A 375 -11.93 6.19 -2.33
N ASP A 376 -11.26 5.99 -3.46
CA ASP A 376 -9.88 6.44 -3.74
C ASP A 376 -9.84 7.90 -4.24
N ARG A 377 -8.65 8.39 -4.65
CA ARG A 377 -8.44 9.75 -5.16
C ARG A 377 -9.44 10.20 -6.22
N SER A 378 -10.00 9.29 -7.02
CA SER A 378 -10.95 9.61 -8.09
C SER A 378 -12.31 10.14 -7.61
N TYR A 379 -12.63 9.96 -6.32
CA TYR A 379 -13.85 10.45 -5.68
C TYR A 379 -13.69 11.81 -4.99
N PHE A 380 -12.52 12.43 -5.05
CA PHE A 380 -12.23 13.73 -4.42
C PHE A 380 -12.01 14.80 -5.47
N ASP A 381 -12.21 16.08 -5.15
CA ASP A 381 -12.08 17.17 -6.11
C ASP A 381 -10.69 17.16 -6.79
N GLU A 382 -10.63 17.23 -8.12
CA GLU A 382 -9.36 17.23 -8.86
C GLU A 382 -8.52 18.49 -8.58
N SER A 383 -9.15 19.56 -8.11
CA SER A 383 -8.50 20.82 -7.74
C SER A 383 -7.92 20.85 -6.32
N ASP A 384 -8.21 19.83 -5.51
CA ASP A 384 -7.64 19.70 -4.17
C ASP A 384 -6.11 19.63 -4.22
N GLU A 385 -5.49 20.35 -3.29
CA GLU A 385 -4.05 20.36 -3.13
C GLU A 385 -3.55 18.96 -2.75
N THR A 386 -2.57 18.47 -3.50
CA THR A 386 -1.88 17.22 -3.19
C THR A 386 -0.49 17.52 -2.67
N LEU A 387 -0.16 16.96 -1.50
CA LEU A 387 1.19 17.03 -0.93
C LEU A 387 1.75 15.62 -0.78
N GLY A 388 2.88 15.38 -1.44
CA GLY A 388 3.54 14.08 -1.44
C GLY A 388 2.68 12.99 -2.07
N TYR A 389 1.96 12.24 -1.24
CA TYR A 389 1.32 10.97 -1.60
C TYR A 389 -0.21 11.02 -1.71
N GLY A 390 -0.86 12.18 -1.52
CA GLY A 390 -2.31 12.29 -1.66
C GLY A 390 -2.83 13.70 -1.37
N ILE A 391 -4.16 13.84 -1.33
CA ILE A 391 -4.82 15.07 -0.86
C ILE A 391 -4.62 15.26 0.64
N LEU A 392 -4.81 16.49 1.11
CA LEU A 392 -4.70 16.82 2.53
C LEU A 392 -5.80 16.16 3.38
N ASP A 393 -5.47 15.83 4.63
CA ASP A 393 -6.36 15.05 5.50
C ASP A 393 -7.66 15.80 5.83
N LYS A 394 -7.63 17.14 5.94
CA LYS A 394 -8.86 17.94 6.12
C LYS A 394 -9.82 17.76 4.93
N ASP A 395 -9.32 17.78 3.70
CA ASP A 395 -10.13 17.58 2.50
C ASP A 395 -10.61 16.13 2.41
N LEU A 396 -9.73 15.15 2.68
CA LEU A 396 -10.08 13.73 2.77
C LEU A 396 -11.26 13.50 3.71
N PHE A 397 -11.19 13.96 4.97
CA PHE A 397 -12.27 13.75 5.93
C PHE A 397 -13.52 14.57 5.63
N ARG A 398 -13.38 15.81 5.12
CA ARG A 398 -14.50 16.68 4.74
C ARG A 398 -15.31 16.05 3.62
N GLU A 399 -14.66 15.69 2.52
CA GLU A 399 -15.32 15.21 1.32
C GLU A 399 -15.82 13.78 1.46
N SER A 400 -15.17 12.95 2.28
CA SER A 400 -15.67 11.61 2.61
C SER A 400 -17.03 11.63 3.30
N ALA A 401 -17.43 12.75 3.93
CA ALA A 401 -18.73 12.89 4.58
C ALA A 401 -19.90 12.63 3.62
N GLN A 402 -19.76 13.04 2.35
CA GLN A 402 -20.78 12.89 1.33
C GLN A 402 -21.03 11.42 0.97
N TYR A 403 -20.00 10.58 1.05
CA TYR A 403 -20.11 9.15 0.75
C TYR A 403 -20.48 8.34 1.99
N LEU A 404 -19.92 8.69 3.15
CA LEU A 404 -20.18 8.03 4.42
C LEU A 404 -21.67 8.08 4.80
N GLU A 405 -22.36 9.20 4.54
CA GLU A 405 -23.77 9.34 4.89
C GLU A 405 -24.70 8.40 4.12
N HIS A 406 -24.27 7.91 2.95
CA HIS A 406 -25.03 7.01 2.09
C HIS A 406 -24.81 5.52 2.39
N LEU A 407 -23.81 5.18 3.21
CA LEU A 407 -23.56 3.78 3.58
C LEU A 407 -24.67 3.23 4.48
N GLN A 408 -25.08 1.99 4.20
CA GLN A 408 -26.05 1.28 5.03
C GLN A 408 -25.41 0.90 6.37
N GLN A 409 -26.11 1.18 7.47
CA GLN A 409 -25.69 0.80 8.82
C GLN A 409 -26.20 -0.61 9.21
N PRO A 410 -25.42 -1.40 9.97
CA PRO A 410 -24.08 -1.07 10.46
C PRO A 410 -23.04 -1.12 9.33
N PHE A 411 -22.01 -0.27 9.41
CA PHE A 411 -20.89 -0.28 8.47
C PHE A 411 -19.53 -0.50 9.15
N TYR A 412 -18.57 -1.06 8.40
CA TYR A 412 -17.16 -1.18 8.75
C TYR A 412 -16.35 -0.30 7.79
N THR A 413 -15.82 0.81 8.29
CA THR A 413 -15.15 1.82 7.46
C THR A 413 -13.72 2.03 7.90
N LYS A 414 -12.81 2.25 6.94
CA LYS A 414 -11.43 2.64 7.21
C LYS A 414 -11.11 3.96 6.50
N PHE A 415 -10.55 4.91 7.24
CA PHE A 415 -10.02 6.15 6.69
C PHE A 415 -8.50 6.11 6.78
N LEU A 416 -7.85 6.15 5.62
CA LEU A 416 -6.40 6.15 5.48
C LEU A 416 -5.91 7.60 5.28
N SER A 417 -5.48 8.23 6.38
CA SER A 417 -4.79 9.54 6.32
C SER A 417 -3.47 9.43 5.54
N VAL A 418 -2.95 10.56 5.06
CA VAL A 418 -1.75 10.59 4.21
C VAL A 418 -0.87 11.82 4.44
N THR A 419 -1.40 12.90 5.03
CA THR A 419 -0.66 14.19 5.14
C THR A 419 0.58 14.06 6.02
N ASN A 420 0.50 13.26 7.09
CA ASN A 420 1.61 13.02 8.00
C ASN A 420 2.62 11.99 7.46
N HIS A 421 3.02 12.09 6.19
CA HIS A 421 3.95 11.17 5.56
C HIS A 421 5.31 11.84 5.30
N THR A 422 6.40 11.09 5.47
CA THR A 422 7.77 11.55 5.18
C THR A 422 7.91 12.05 3.72
N PRO A 423 8.62 13.17 3.44
CA PRO A 423 9.48 13.95 4.33
C PRO A 423 8.77 15.06 5.15
N TYR A 424 7.45 14.97 5.34
CA TYR A 424 6.63 15.93 6.11
C TYR A 424 6.66 17.32 5.48
N TYR A 425 6.12 17.41 4.26
CA TYR A 425 5.94 18.67 3.57
C TYR A 425 5.03 19.59 4.40
N THR A 426 5.50 20.80 4.63
CA THR A 426 4.76 21.83 5.38
C THR A 426 4.90 23.18 4.69
N ASP A 427 3.93 24.03 4.96
CA ASP A 427 3.92 25.45 4.61
C ASP A 427 3.34 26.25 5.79
N ASP A 428 3.63 27.54 5.85
CA ASP A 428 3.19 28.39 6.97
C ASP A 428 1.71 28.79 6.91
N LYS A 429 1.01 28.48 5.81
CA LYS A 429 -0.41 28.79 5.65
C LYS A 429 -1.28 27.70 6.26
N ASN A 430 -0.94 26.44 6.01
CA ASN A 430 -1.74 25.27 6.36
C ASN A 430 -1.27 24.62 7.67
N PHE A 431 0.02 24.73 8.02
CA PHE A 431 0.65 24.03 9.15
C PHE A 431 1.14 25.00 10.23
N ASP A 432 0.21 25.76 10.81
CA ASP A 432 0.47 26.74 11.88
C ASP A 432 0.67 26.03 13.23
N PHE A 433 1.86 25.46 13.44
CA PHE A 433 2.30 24.86 14.70
C PHE A 433 3.82 25.07 14.88
N PRO A 434 4.33 25.26 16.12
CA PRO A 434 5.76 25.44 16.36
C PRO A 434 6.62 24.25 15.89
N SER A 435 7.81 24.56 15.37
CA SER A 435 8.82 23.56 15.03
C SER A 435 9.61 23.10 16.27
N LEU A 436 10.19 21.89 16.23
CA LEU A 436 11.09 21.39 17.27
C LEU A 436 12.47 22.07 17.28
N ASN A 437 12.87 22.71 16.17
CA ASN A 437 14.17 23.38 16.01
C ASN A 437 15.39 22.50 16.31
N THR A 438 15.34 21.22 15.94
CA THR A 438 16.42 20.23 16.09
C THR A 438 17.56 20.43 15.09
N GLY A 439 17.30 21.15 13.99
CA GLY A 439 18.23 21.28 12.87
C GLY A 439 18.07 20.19 11.80
N ASN A 440 17.15 19.24 12.02
CA ASN A 440 16.72 18.25 11.05
C ASN A 440 15.27 18.55 10.62
N SER A 441 15.09 19.02 9.38
CA SER A 441 13.77 19.46 8.87
C SER A 441 12.72 18.35 8.91
N THR A 442 13.11 17.08 8.76
CA THR A 442 12.18 15.94 8.82
C THR A 442 11.59 15.81 10.22
N VAL A 443 12.44 15.86 11.25
CA VAL A 443 12.02 15.79 12.66
C VAL A 443 11.23 17.04 13.04
N ASP A 444 11.70 18.20 12.60
CA ASP A 444 11.12 19.51 12.88
C ASP A 444 9.70 19.68 12.31
N ASN A 445 9.45 19.14 11.11
CA ASN A 445 8.14 19.26 10.45
C ASN A 445 7.17 18.15 10.85
N TYR A 446 7.65 17.01 11.37
CA TYR A 446 6.81 15.89 11.78
C TYR A 446 5.73 16.29 12.79
N VAL A 447 6.07 17.10 13.79
CA VAL A 447 5.09 17.56 14.79
C VAL A 447 4.04 18.50 14.18
N ARG A 448 4.39 19.26 13.13
CA ARG A 448 3.47 20.18 12.46
C ARG A 448 2.45 19.40 11.62
N THR A 449 2.88 18.38 10.88
CA THR A 449 1.97 17.51 10.13
C THR A 449 1.14 16.63 11.05
N ALA A 450 1.69 16.17 12.18
CA ALA A 450 0.93 15.46 13.21
C ALA A 450 -0.16 16.35 13.85
N HIS A 451 0.15 17.62 14.13
CA HIS A 451 -0.85 18.58 14.61
C HIS A 451 -1.96 18.83 13.58
N TYR A 452 -1.60 18.89 12.29
CA TYR A 452 -2.60 19.02 11.21
C TYR A 452 -3.54 17.81 11.14
N LEU A 453 -3.01 16.59 11.26
CA LEU A 453 -3.81 15.36 11.33
C LEU A 453 -4.76 15.38 12.55
N ASP A 454 -4.27 15.79 13.73
CA ASP A 454 -5.09 15.95 14.93
C ASP A 454 -6.29 16.89 14.72
N GLN A 455 -6.04 18.08 14.14
CA GLN A 455 -7.09 19.04 13.77
C GLN A 455 -8.10 18.48 12.77
N SER A 456 -7.63 17.68 11.80
CA SER A 456 -8.47 17.06 10.78
C SER A 456 -9.44 16.06 11.41
N LEU A 457 -8.96 15.29 12.39
CA LEU A 457 -9.80 14.36 13.16
C LEU A 457 -10.78 15.08 14.08
N GLU A 458 -10.39 16.19 14.72
CA GLU A 458 -11.31 16.99 15.53
C GLU A 458 -12.51 17.48 14.70
N GLN A 459 -12.25 17.96 13.47
CA GLN A 459 -13.28 18.39 12.54
C GLN A 459 -14.17 17.22 12.10
N PHE A 460 -13.58 16.07 11.79
CA PHE A 460 -14.32 14.87 11.45
C PHE A 460 -15.22 14.41 12.59
N PHE A 461 -14.72 14.32 13.82
CA PHE A 461 -15.54 13.96 14.99
C PHE A 461 -16.64 14.98 15.26
N THR A 462 -16.41 16.26 14.98
CA THR A 462 -17.45 17.29 15.08
C THR A 462 -18.59 17.01 14.10
N TYR A 463 -18.29 16.66 12.86
CA TYR A 463 -19.28 16.20 11.88
C TYR A 463 -20.00 14.94 12.37
N LEU A 464 -19.28 13.89 12.75
CA LEU A 464 -19.87 12.62 13.18
C LEU A 464 -20.81 12.78 14.39
N LYS A 465 -20.49 13.70 15.31
CA LYS A 465 -21.37 14.05 16.43
C LYS A 465 -22.66 14.71 15.96
N LYS A 466 -22.57 15.67 15.02
CA LYS A 466 -23.73 16.41 14.50
C LYS A 466 -24.62 15.57 13.58
N SER A 467 -24.03 14.67 12.79
CA SER A 467 -24.78 13.76 11.90
C SER A 467 -25.38 12.56 12.63
N GLY A 468 -25.03 12.37 13.91
CA GLY A 468 -25.54 11.28 14.76
C GLY A 468 -24.79 9.95 14.59
N ILE A 469 -23.80 9.88 13.69
CA ILE A 469 -22.97 8.68 13.47
C ILE A 469 -22.20 8.32 14.75
N TYR A 470 -21.64 9.31 15.43
CA TYR A 470 -20.74 9.12 16.59
C TYR A 470 -21.34 8.22 17.67
N GLN A 471 -22.60 8.46 18.09
CA GLN A 471 -23.20 7.73 19.21
C GLN A 471 -23.45 6.24 18.93
N ASN A 472 -23.58 5.87 17.65
CA ASN A 472 -23.81 4.50 17.23
C ASN A 472 -22.56 3.83 16.62
N SER A 473 -21.37 4.32 16.96
CA SER A 473 -20.11 3.81 16.41
C SER A 473 -19.13 3.39 17.50
N ILE A 474 -18.25 2.44 17.17
CA ILE A 474 -16.98 2.20 17.84
C ILE A 474 -15.88 2.72 16.90
N PHE A 475 -14.88 3.37 17.48
CA PHE A 475 -13.74 3.91 16.76
C PHE A 475 -12.49 3.12 17.13
N VAL A 476 -11.77 2.65 16.12
CA VAL A 476 -10.46 2.01 16.27
C VAL A 476 -9.43 2.97 15.68
N ILE A 477 -8.73 3.71 16.54
CA ILE A 477 -7.77 4.74 16.13
C ILE A 477 -6.37 4.19 16.40
N TYR A 478 -5.53 4.11 15.38
CA TYR A 478 -4.19 3.53 15.53
C TYR A 478 -3.15 4.25 14.66
N GLY A 479 -1.92 4.32 15.13
CA GLY A 479 -0.76 4.63 14.28
C GLY A 479 -0.25 3.36 13.59
N ASP A 480 0.16 3.47 12.34
CA ASP A 480 0.50 2.30 11.53
C ASP A 480 1.98 1.92 11.59
N HIS A 481 2.88 2.90 11.64
CA HIS A 481 4.30 2.65 11.86
C HIS A 481 5.05 3.90 12.31
N PHE A 482 6.35 3.73 12.59
CA PHE A 482 7.24 4.84 12.87
C PHE A 482 7.27 5.86 11.72
N GLY A 483 7.21 7.15 12.05
CA GLY A 483 7.46 8.22 11.10
C GLY A 483 8.94 8.60 11.05
N ILE A 484 9.54 8.78 12.23
CA ILE A 484 10.96 9.11 12.34
C ILE A 484 11.80 7.85 12.28
N SER A 485 12.77 7.84 11.36
CA SER A 485 13.65 6.69 11.16
C SER A 485 14.68 6.55 12.28
N ASN A 486 15.28 5.37 12.44
CA ASN A 486 16.35 5.16 13.42
C ASN A 486 17.55 6.11 13.23
N THR A 487 17.81 6.58 12.00
CA THR A 487 18.90 7.54 11.73
C THR A 487 18.57 8.94 12.23
N ASP A 488 17.30 9.32 12.23
CA ASP A 488 16.83 10.65 12.62
C ASP A 488 16.37 10.71 14.09
N ASN A 489 16.07 9.56 14.70
CA ASN A 489 15.60 9.46 16.10
C ASN A 489 16.54 10.13 17.11
N LYS A 490 17.85 10.14 16.85
CA LYS A 490 18.83 10.80 17.71
C LYS A 490 18.58 12.31 17.81
N ASP A 491 18.12 12.95 16.73
CA ASP A 491 17.83 14.39 16.71
C ASP A 491 16.57 14.73 17.52
N LEU A 492 15.69 13.76 17.74
CA LEU A 492 14.49 13.89 18.57
C LEU A 492 14.81 13.73 20.08
N ALA A 493 15.95 13.13 20.44
CA ALA A 493 16.26 12.74 21.82
C ALA A 493 16.07 13.88 22.83
N SER A 494 16.61 15.08 22.54
CA SER A 494 16.50 16.23 23.43
C SER A 494 15.06 16.71 23.61
N ALA A 495 14.22 16.63 22.58
CA ALA A 495 12.80 16.98 22.66
C ALA A 495 12.01 16.01 23.55
N LEU A 496 12.51 14.78 23.74
CA LEU A 496 11.95 13.76 24.62
C LEU A 496 12.61 13.76 26.02
N GLY A 497 13.46 14.74 26.32
CA GLY A 497 14.19 14.81 27.59
C GLY A 497 15.27 13.74 27.75
N LYS A 498 15.75 13.15 26.64
CA LYS A 498 16.86 12.19 26.61
C LYS A 498 18.14 12.85 26.10
N ASP A 499 19.28 12.27 26.48
CA ASP A 499 20.60 12.68 25.99
C ASP A 499 20.89 12.02 24.62
N PRO A 500 21.10 12.80 23.54
CA PRO A 500 21.49 12.24 22.24
C PRO A 500 22.77 11.40 22.28
N ASP A 501 23.69 11.67 23.21
CA ASP A 501 24.97 10.97 23.29
C ASP A 501 24.85 9.56 23.88
N THR A 502 23.76 9.28 24.60
CA THR A 502 23.44 7.95 25.14
C THR A 502 22.37 7.21 24.32
N TRP A 503 21.86 7.82 23.24
CA TRP A 503 20.81 7.22 22.42
C TRP A 503 21.29 5.95 21.71
N ASP A 504 20.61 4.83 21.93
CA ASP A 504 21.04 3.52 21.44
C ASP A 504 19.96 2.71 20.68
N GLU A 505 20.22 1.42 20.47
CA GLU A 505 19.29 0.51 19.81
C GLU A 505 18.02 0.27 20.65
N PHE A 506 18.14 0.25 21.97
CA PHE A 506 17.00 0.10 22.87
C PHE A 506 16.08 1.31 22.77
N ASP A 507 16.62 2.53 22.77
CA ASP A 507 15.84 3.74 22.57
C ASP A 507 15.07 3.71 21.25
N ASN A 508 15.75 3.32 20.16
CA ASN A 508 15.10 3.14 18.85
C ASN A 508 13.98 2.10 18.87
N ALA A 509 14.14 1.00 19.60
CA ALA A 509 13.10 -0.01 19.76
C ALA A 509 11.90 0.54 20.55
N GLN A 510 12.13 1.38 21.56
CA GLN A 510 11.03 2.00 22.31
C GLN A 510 10.24 2.99 21.46
N MET A 511 10.86 3.62 20.46
CA MET A 511 10.21 4.50 19.48
C MET A 511 9.28 3.75 18.51
N GLN A 512 9.27 2.42 18.49
CA GLN A 512 8.36 1.65 17.64
C GLN A 512 6.92 1.59 18.20
N ARG A 513 6.67 2.21 19.37
CA ARG A 513 5.31 2.36 19.89
C ARG A 513 4.48 3.28 19.02
N VAL A 514 3.26 2.84 18.73
CA VAL A 514 2.22 3.60 18.03
C VAL A 514 0.97 3.57 18.91
N PRO A 515 0.11 4.61 18.89
CA PRO A 515 -1.08 4.59 19.72
C PRO A 515 -2.07 3.54 19.21
N LEU A 516 -2.83 2.95 20.14
CA LEU A 516 -4.11 2.30 19.86
C LEU A 516 -5.15 2.84 20.84
N MET A 517 -6.27 3.32 20.31
CA MET A 517 -7.41 3.81 21.08
C MET A 517 -8.69 3.19 20.55
N ILE A 518 -9.39 2.45 21.41
CA ILE A 518 -10.71 1.89 21.14
C ILE A 518 -11.74 2.75 21.84
N HIS A 519 -12.34 3.69 21.10
CA HIS A 519 -13.28 4.66 21.62
C HIS A 519 -14.73 4.26 21.34
N MET A 520 -15.54 4.14 22.40
CA MET A 520 -16.92 3.66 22.35
C MET A 520 -17.84 4.63 23.10
N PRO A 521 -18.52 5.57 22.41
CA PRO A 521 -19.44 6.50 23.05
C PRO A 521 -20.49 5.77 23.90
N GLY A 522 -20.61 6.21 25.16
CA GLY A 522 -21.45 5.59 26.19
C GLY A 522 -20.76 4.53 27.05
N TYR A 523 -19.56 4.07 26.69
CA TYR A 523 -18.71 3.29 27.58
C TYR A 523 -18.13 4.18 28.69
N THR A 524 -17.96 3.65 29.90
CA THR A 524 -17.55 4.42 31.09
C THR A 524 -16.43 3.77 31.89
N LYS A 525 -15.95 2.59 31.46
CA LYS A 525 -14.86 1.86 32.12
C LYS A 525 -13.53 1.99 31.36
N GLY A 526 -13.44 2.92 30.41
CA GLY A 526 -12.26 3.20 29.63
C GLY A 526 -11.11 3.70 30.52
N THR A 527 -9.91 3.20 30.25
CA THR A 527 -8.67 3.52 30.96
C THR A 527 -7.49 3.39 29.99
N VAL A 528 -6.32 3.90 30.39
CA VAL A 528 -5.05 3.57 29.74
C VAL A 528 -4.62 2.19 30.21
N ASN A 529 -4.65 1.22 29.29
CA ASN A 529 -4.17 -0.14 29.46
C ASN A 529 -2.68 -0.20 29.13
N HIS A 530 -1.91 -0.84 30.03
CA HIS A 530 -0.45 -0.94 29.95
C HIS A 530 0.04 -2.30 29.45
N GLU A 531 -0.87 -3.21 29.08
CA GLU A 531 -0.51 -4.47 28.44
C GLU A 531 0.25 -4.24 27.13
N TYR A 532 1.25 -5.08 26.89
CA TYR A 532 2.06 -5.03 25.69
C TYR A 532 1.36 -5.79 24.57
N GLY A 533 1.10 -5.12 23.45
CA GLY A 533 0.43 -5.72 22.30
C GLY A 533 0.91 -5.15 20.97
N GLY A 534 0.47 -5.76 19.88
CA GLY A 534 0.82 -5.36 18.52
C GLY A 534 -0.38 -5.26 17.58
N GLU A 535 -0.13 -4.78 16.37
CA GLU A 535 -1.15 -4.67 15.30
C GLU A 535 -1.84 -5.99 14.99
N ILE A 536 -1.14 -7.12 15.17
CA ILE A 536 -1.69 -8.47 14.99
C ILE A 536 -2.86 -8.78 15.94
N ASP A 537 -2.93 -8.10 17.09
CA ASP A 537 -3.92 -8.31 18.15
C ASP A 537 -5.21 -7.51 17.95
N VAL A 538 -5.25 -6.57 17.00
CA VAL A 538 -6.40 -5.67 16.83
C VAL A 538 -7.63 -6.39 16.30
N LEU A 539 -7.48 -7.29 15.32
CA LEU A 539 -8.60 -8.02 14.73
C LEU A 539 -9.33 -8.92 15.75
N PRO A 540 -8.66 -9.82 16.50
CA PRO A 540 -9.35 -10.64 17.51
C PRO A 540 -10.04 -9.77 18.57
N THR A 541 -9.39 -8.70 19.03
CA THR A 541 -9.97 -7.73 19.98
C THR A 541 -11.25 -7.11 19.43
N LEU A 542 -11.23 -6.63 18.17
CA LEU A 542 -12.38 -6.02 17.52
C LEU A 542 -13.54 -7.01 17.35
N LEU A 543 -13.26 -8.23 16.89
CA LEU A 543 -14.29 -9.26 16.71
C LEU A 543 -14.96 -9.62 18.04
N HIS A 544 -14.18 -9.77 19.11
CA HIS A 544 -14.71 -10.03 20.44
C HIS A 544 -15.57 -8.88 20.96
N LEU A 545 -15.15 -7.62 20.80
CA LEU A 545 -15.96 -6.45 21.17
C LEU A 545 -17.31 -6.40 20.41
N LEU A 546 -17.32 -6.87 19.16
CA LEU A 546 -18.52 -6.99 18.33
C LEU A 546 -19.35 -8.26 18.60
N GLY A 547 -18.87 -9.12 19.50
CA GLY A 547 -19.54 -10.35 19.94
C GLY A 547 -19.48 -11.47 18.89
N ILE A 548 -18.38 -11.53 18.14
CA ILE A 548 -18.08 -12.59 17.18
C ILE A 548 -17.02 -13.50 17.82
N ASP A 549 -17.30 -14.79 17.90
CA ASP A 549 -16.32 -15.82 18.25
C ASP A 549 -15.41 -16.05 17.04
N ASP A 550 -14.10 -15.86 17.24
CA ASP A 550 -13.10 -15.93 16.19
C ASP A 550 -12.24 -17.21 16.23
N LYS A 551 -12.57 -18.17 17.10
CA LYS A 551 -11.80 -19.40 17.37
C LYS A 551 -11.52 -20.28 16.15
N ASP A 552 -12.39 -20.21 15.14
CA ASP A 552 -12.24 -20.95 13.88
C ASP A 552 -11.47 -20.15 12.81
N TYR A 553 -11.08 -18.90 13.06
CA TYR A 553 -10.24 -18.13 12.13
C TYR A 553 -8.75 -18.26 12.48
N LEU A 554 -7.89 -18.07 11.49
CA LEU A 554 -6.44 -18.24 11.64
C LEU A 554 -5.77 -16.91 12.00
N HIS A 555 -6.04 -16.44 13.21
CA HIS A 555 -5.39 -15.24 13.74
C HIS A 555 -4.12 -15.61 14.51
N PHE A 556 -3.05 -14.83 14.29
CA PHE A 556 -1.77 -14.98 14.97
C PHE A 556 -1.65 -14.11 16.22
N GLY A 557 -2.53 -13.12 16.38
CA GLY A 557 -2.65 -12.31 17.58
C GLY A 557 -3.72 -12.84 18.53
N THR A 558 -3.87 -12.18 19.67
CA THR A 558 -4.83 -12.51 20.72
C THR A 558 -5.61 -11.28 21.17
N ASP A 559 -6.82 -11.45 21.67
CA ASP A 559 -7.63 -10.34 22.19
C ASP A 559 -6.91 -9.61 23.35
N LEU A 560 -6.58 -8.33 23.14
CA LEU A 560 -5.90 -7.42 24.09
C LEU A 560 -6.67 -7.20 25.40
N LEU A 561 -7.95 -7.57 25.45
CA LEU A 561 -8.79 -7.43 26.63
C LEU A 561 -8.96 -8.76 27.37
N SER A 562 -8.46 -9.86 26.80
CA SER A 562 -8.50 -11.19 27.42
C SER A 562 -7.47 -11.30 28.53
N SER A 563 -7.85 -11.95 29.64
CA SER A 563 -6.89 -12.36 30.67
C SER A 563 -5.83 -13.37 30.19
N GLN A 564 -6.01 -13.94 28.99
CA GLN A 564 -5.08 -14.87 28.34
C GLN A 564 -4.25 -14.18 27.24
N HIS A 565 -4.36 -12.86 27.10
CA HIS A 565 -3.59 -12.10 26.12
C HIS A 565 -2.10 -12.36 26.26
N ASP A 566 -1.45 -12.52 25.11
CA ASP A 566 -0.06 -12.87 25.05
C ASP A 566 0.84 -11.64 24.79
N GLN A 567 1.52 -11.19 25.84
CA GLN A 567 2.30 -9.95 25.85
C GLN A 567 3.71 -10.06 25.24
N VAL A 568 3.95 -10.99 24.33
CA VAL A 568 5.20 -11.08 23.56
C VAL A 568 4.96 -10.55 22.16
N VAL A 569 5.39 -9.31 21.93
CA VAL A 569 5.14 -8.60 20.66
C VAL A 569 6.30 -8.81 19.70
N ALA A 570 6.00 -9.34 18.51
CA ALA A 570 6.99 -9.75 17.54
C ALA A 570 7.28 -8.63 16.53
N PHE A 571 8.53 -8.22 16.39
CA PHE A 571 8.91 -7.38 15.26
C PHE A 571 9.19 -8.25 14.04
N ARG A 572 8.89 -7.72 12.86
CA ARG A 572 8.98 -8.46 11.59
C ARG A 572 10.38 -9.02 11.28
N ASN A 573 11.42 -8.44 11.85
CA ASN A 573 12.81 -8.89 11.71
C ASN A 573 13.23 -9.99 12.72
N GLY A 574 12.32 -10.45 13.58
CA GLY A 574 12.57 -11.47 14.60
C GLY A 574 13.03 -10.94 15.97
N ASN A 575 13.25 -9.63 16.09
CA ASN A 575 13.32 -8.97 17.40
C ASN A 575 11.95 -9.02 18.08
N PHE A 576 11.90 -8.78 19.38
CA PHE A 576 10.63 -8.76 20.11
C PHE A 576 10.73 -7.99 21.42
N VAL A 577 9.56 -7.64 21.97
CA VAL A 577 9.43 -6.96 23.26
C VAL A 577 8.40 -7.66 24.15
N THR A 578 8.69 -7.68 25.45
CA THR A 578 7.80 -8.19 26.51
C THR A 578 7.68 -7.13 27.61
N PRO A 579 6.84 -7.30 28.65
CA PRO A 579 6.81 -6.38 29.78
C PRO A 579 8.14 -6.26 30.54
N LYS A 580 9.00 -7.28 30.48
CA LYS A 580 10.26 -7.34 31.26
C LYS A 580 11.47 -6.89 30.45
N TYR A 581 11.53 -7.25 29.18
CA TYR A 581 12.74 -7.07 28.36
C TYR A 581 12.42 -6.89 26.87
N THR A 582 13.37 -6.29 26.15
CA THR A 582 13.39 -6.23 24.69
C THR A 582 14.60 -7.00 24.18
N VAL A 583 14.42 -7.83 23.15
CA VAL A 583 15.52 -8.55 22.49
C VAL A 583 15.79 -7.95 21.12
N LEU A 584 17.00 -7.43 20.92
CA LEU A 584 17.45 -6.80 19.68
C LEU A 584 18.73 -7.46 19.20
N GLY A 585 18.71 -8.07 18.01
CA GLY A 585 19.91 -8.69 17.43
C GLY A 585 20.56 -9.75 18.34
N GLY A 586 19.76 -10.44 19.15
CA GLY A 586 20.21 -11.45 20.12
C GLY A 586 20.69 -10.91 21.48
N LYS A 587 20.66 -9.60 21.71
CA LYS A 587 20.94 -8.99 23.03
C LYS A 587 19.62 -8.68 23.75
N ALA A 588 19.55 -8.99 25.04
CA ALA A 588 18.41 -8.66 25.87
C ALA A 588 18.66 -7.37 26.66
N TYR A 589 17.67 -6.48 26.67
CA TYR A 589 17.68 -5.20 27.39
C TYR A 589 16.55 -5.19 28.40
N ASN A 590 16.80 -4.65 29.60
CA ASN A 590 15.77 -4.48 30.62
C ASN A 590 14.86 -3.30 30.25
N ASN A 591 13.54 -3.50 30.20
CA ASN A 591 12.63 -2.44 29.77
C ASN A 591 12.50 -1.27 30.76
N GLN A 592 12.83 -1.48 32.03
CA GLN A 592 12.78 -0.43 33.05
C GLN A 592 14.03 0.46 33.04
N THR A 593 15.20 -0.11 32.74
CA THR A 593 16.49 0.60 32.83
C THR A 593 17.14 0.89 31.48
N GLY A 594 16.77 0.16 30.42
CA GLY A 594 17.45 0.19 29.13
C GLY A 594 18.80 -0.53 29.10
N GLU A 595 19.25 -1.11 30.22
CA GLU A 595 20.56 -1.75 30.31
C GLU A 595 20.54 -3.18 29.73
N ILE A 596 21.68 -3.59 29.16
CA ILE A 596 21.87 -4.96 28.67
C ILE A 596 21.86 -5.93 29.86
N ILE A 597 21.11 -7.01 29.73
CA ILE A 597 21.00 -8.09 30.72
C ILE A 597 22.01 -9.19 30.39
N ASP A 598 22.82 -9.59 31.36
CA ASP A 598 23.48 -10.91 31.33
C ASP A 598 22.43 -11.99 31.62
N THR A 599 21.91 -12.61 30.57
CA THR A 599 20.77 -13.54 30.63
C THR A 599 21.04 -14.77 31.51
N LYS A 600 22.30 -15.20 31.58
CA LYS A 600 22.73 -16.36 32.39
C LYS A 600 22.83 -15.98 33.85
N ALA A 601 23.44 -14.84 34.15
CA ALA A 601 23.52 -14.35 35.53
C ALA A 601 22.13 -14.03 36.10
N ALA A 602 21.22 -13.51 35.28
CA ALA A 602 19.83 -13.22 35.65
C ALA A 602 18.91 -14.46 35.68
N GLY A 603 19.35 -15.60 35.15
CA GLY A 603 18.57 -16.85 35.13
C GLY A 603 17.36 -16.84 34.20
N ILE A 604 17.36 -15.99 33.17
CA ILE A 604 16.23 -15.80 32.22
C ILE A 604 16.52 -16.31 30.80
N ASP A 605 17.64 -17.01 30.60
CA ASP A 605 18.08 -17.51 29.30
C ASP A 605 17.06 -18.48 28.65
N GLU A 606 16.45 -19.35 29.46
CA GLU A 606 15.39 -20.27 29.01
C GLU A 606 14.08 -19.54 28.67
N GLU A 607 13.72 -18.50 29.44
CA GLU A 607 12.53 -17.66 29.19
C GLU A 607 12.68 -16.94 27.84
N ILE A 608 13.81 -16.28 27.62
CA ILE A 608 14.13 -15.60 26.36
C ILE A 608 14.15 -16.57 25.19
N SER A 609 14.75 -17.75 25.35
CA SER A 609 14.81 -18.76 24.28
C SER A 609 13.41 -19.27 23.89
N LYS A 610 12.52 -19.43 24.88
CA LYS A 610 11.13 -19.83 24.64
C LYS A 610 10.35 -18.74 23.89
N ASP A 611 10.50 -17.49 24.30
CA ASP A 611 9.85 -16.36 23.62
C ASP A 611 10.39 -16.17 22.20
N GLN A 612 11.70 -16.32 22.00
CA GLN A 612 12.32 -16.23 20.68
C GLN A 612 11.82 -17.33 19.73
N GLU A 613 11.69 -18.58 20.20
CA GLU A 613 11.15 -19.67 19.39
C GLU A 613 9.66 -19.47 19.09
N LYS A 614 8.90 -18.89 20.02
CA LYS A 614 7.50 -18.52 19.78
C LYS A 614 7.39 -17.43 18.69
N VAL A 615 8.16 -16.36 18.78
CA VAL A 615 8.22 -15.28 17.76
C VAL A 615 8.56 -15.86 16.39
N LYS A 616 9.61 -16.68 16.32
CA LYS A 616 10.04 -17.35 15.09
C LYS A 616 8.96 -18.27 14.53
N THR A 617 8.27 -19.02 15.39
CA THR A 617 7.18 -19.91 14.98
C THR A 617 6.01 -19.12 14.43
N ALA A 618 5.57 -18.06 15.11
CA ALA A 618 4.48 -17.19 14.67
C ALA A 618 4.76 -16.59 13.29
N LEU A 619 5.92 -15.94 13.13
CA LEU A 619 6.33 -15.30 11.88
C LEU A 619 6.45 -16.33 10.74
N SER A 620 7.08 -17.49 11.00
CA SER A 620 7.28 -18.53 10.00
C SER A 620 5.98 -19.19 9.56
N LEU A 621 5.03 -19.43 10.46
CA LEU A 621 3.75 -20.03 10.12
C LEU A 621 2.83 -19.04 9.40
N SER A 622 2.88 -17.75 9.77
CA SER A 622 2.17 -16.70 9.03
C SER A 622 2.75 -16.55 7.62
N ASP A 623 4.07 -16.62 7.45
CA ASP A 623 4.72 -16.62 6.14
C ASP A 623 4.30 -17.82 5.30
N LYS A 624 4.29 -19.01 5.90
CA LYS A 624 3.85 -20.23 5.25
C LYS A 624 2.40 -20.12 4.78
N LEU A 625 1.50 -19.67 5.66
CA LEU A 625 0.07 -19.42 5.34
C LEU A 625 -0.07 -18.53 4.10
N ASN A 626 0.65 -17.40 4.09
CA ASN A 626 0.57 -16.39 3.05
C ASN A 626 1.26 -16.81 1.74
N GLN A 627 2.48 -17.34 1.77
CA GLN A 627 3.25 -17.70 0.58
C GLN A 627 2.67 -18.92 -0.15
N GLU A 628 2.19 -19.91 0.60
CA GLU A 628 1.58 -21.13 0.06
C GLU A 628 0.08 -20.98 -0.25
N ASN A 629 -0.52 -19.84 0.11
CA ASN A 629 -1.95 -19.55 -0.04
C ASN A 629 -2.82 -20.64 0.60
N LEU A 630 -2.54 -20.97 1.88
CA LEU A 630 -3.12 -22.16 2.52
C LEU A 630 -4.61 -22.00 2.87
N LEU A 631 -5.14 -20.79 2.98
CA LEU A 631 -6.57 -20.55 3.22
C LEU A 631 -7.47 -21.07 2.09
N ARG A 632 -6.94 -21.38 0.90
CA ARG A 632 -7.69 -22.11 -0.14
C ARG A 632 -8.09 -23.54 0.26
N PHE A 633 -7.48 -24.08 1.31
CA PHE A 633 -7.73 -25.42 1.84
C PHE A 633 -8.53 -25.41 3.14
N TYR A 634 -8.83 -24.24 3.70
CA TYR A 634 -9.54 -24.13 4.97
C TYR A 634 -10.54 -22.99 4.94
N VAL A 635 -11.80 -23.33 5.23
CA VAL A 635 -12.91 -22.38 5.30
C VAL A 635 -13.63 -22.64 6.63
N PRO A 636 -13.68 -21.66 7.55
CA PRO A 636 -14.39 -21.75 8.82
C PRO A 636 -15.87 -22.09 8.62
N ASN A 637 -16.47 -22.75 9.62
CA ASN A 637 -17.88 -23.07 9.56
C ASN A 637 -18.75 -21.81 9.49
N GLY A 638 -19.62 -21.76 8.48
CA GLY A 638 -20.49 -20.60 8.25
C GLY A 638 -19.74 -19.35 7.80
N PHE A 639 -18.57 -19.51 7.17
CA PHE A 639 -17.92 -18.49 6.35
C PHE A 639 -17.91 -18.97 4.89
N GLU A 640 -18.20 -18.08 3.96
CA GLU A 640 -18.11 -18.31 2.52
C GLU A 640 -16.88 -17.60 1.97
N THR A 641 -16.11 -18.30 1.13
CA THR A 641 -14.94 -17.70 0.47
C THR A 641 -15.37 -16.55 -0.45
N ILE A 642 -14.65 -15.43 -0.35
CA ILE A 642 -14.86 -14.25 -1.19
C ILE A 642 -14.60 -14.57 -2.66
N ASP A 643 -15.54 -14.16 -3.52
CA ASP A 643 -15.35 -14.11 -4.97
C ASP A 643 -15.00 -12.68 -5.38
N PRO A 644 -13.70 -12.37 -5.62
CA PRO A 644 -13.26 -11.00 -5.90
C PRO A 644 -13.88 -10.42 -7.18
N LYS A 645 -14.47 -11.23 -8.06
CA LYS A 645 -15.14 -10.75 -9.28
C LYS A 645 -16.48 -10.07 -9.02
N LYS A 646 -17.06 -10.24 -7.83
CA LYS A 646 -18.31 -9.58 -7.42
C LYS A 646 -18.08 -8.14 -6.95
N TYR A 647 -16.84 -7.73 -6.77
CA TYR A 647 -16.45 -6.44 -6.25
C TYR A 647 -15.95 -5.55 -7.39
N ASP A 648 -16.58 -4.39 -7.53
CA ASP A 648 -16.22 -3.36 -8.49
C ASP A 648 -16.24 -2.01 -7.79
N TYR A 649 -15.17 -1.24 -7.97
CA TYR A 649 -14.93 0.05 -7.32
C TYR A 649 -15.20 1.22 -8.27
N LYS A 650 -16.13 1.01 -9.19
CA LYS A 650 -16.60 2.03 -10.15
C LYS A 650 -18.03 2.42 -9.83
N ASN A 651 -18.33 3.71 -9.95
CA ASN A 651 -19.68 4.27 -9.76
C ASN A 651 -20.28 3.87 -8.40
N GLU A 652 -19.46 3.85 -7.35
CA GLU A 652 -19.85 3.32 -6.04
C GLU A 652 -20.85 4.25 -5.35
N ALA A 653 -20.73 5.56 -5.56
CA ALA A 653 -21.68 6.54 -5.10
C ALA A 653 -23.08 6.28 -5.67
N GLU A 654 -23.20 6.09 -6.99
CA GLU A 654 -24.45 5.80 -7.66
C GLU A 654 -25.03 4.45 -7.23
N ARG A 655 -24.17 3.44 -7.01
CA ARG A 655 -24.58 2.13 -6.49
C ARG A 655 -25.17 2.25 -5.08
N ASN A 656 -24.54 3.02 -4.20
CA ASN A 656 -25.03 3.23 -2.84
C ASN A 656 -26.36 3.99 -2.82
N GLU A 657 -26.51 5.04 -3.64
CA GLU A 657 -27.80 5.71 -3.83
C GLU A 657 -28.89 4.77 -4.37
N ALA A 658 -28.54 3.88 -5.30
CA ALA A 658 -29.49 2.91 -5.85
C ALA A 658 -29.95 1.92 -4.77
N ILE A 659 -29.05 1.47 -3.89
CA ILE A 659 -29.38 0.62 -2.73
C ILE A 659 -30.32 1.35 -1.77
N GLU A 660 -30.07 2.63 -1.48
CA GLU A 660 -30.96 3.44 -0.64
C GLU A 660 -32.36 3.53 -1.25
N LYS A 661 -32.46 3.87 -2.54
CA LYS A 661 -33.74 3.96 -3.27
C LYS A 661 -34.47 2.63 -3.28
N GLN A 662 -33.74 1.51 -3.46
CA GLN A 662 -34.31 0.16 -3.43
C GLN A 662 -34.86 -0.20 -2.04
N LYS A 663 -34.16 0.19 -0.96
CA LYS A 663 -34.59 -0.10 0.41
C LYS A 663 -35.71 0.82 0.89
N GLY A 664 -35.84 2.03 0.33
CA GLY A 664 -36.90 2.97 0.68
C GLY A 664 -36.92 3.28 2.18
N GLU A 665 -38.07 3.10 2.82
CA GLU A 665 -38.25 3.31 4.26
C GLU A 665 -37.40 2.37 5.14
N HIS A 666 -36.87 1.29 4.58
CA HIS A 666 -35.96 0.36 5.27
C HIS A 666 -34.48 0.70 5.11
N SER A 667 -34.13 1.78 4.40
CA SER A 667 -32.74 2.24 4.30
C SER A 667 -32.21 2.65 5.66
N THR A 668 -31.02 2.16 6.02
CA THR A 668 -30.38 2.44 7.31
C THR A 668 -29.32 3.53 7.22
N SER A 669 -29.09 4.09 6.03
CA SER A 669 -28.13 5.17 5.82
C SER A 669 -28.51 6.44 6.58
N VAL A 670 -27.51 7.27 6.86
CA VAL A 670 -27.72 8.54 7.56
C VAL A 670 -28.54 9.49 6.68
N PHE A 671 -28.26 9.53 5.39
CA PHE A 671 -29.00 10.33 4.41
C PHE A 671 -30.50 10.00 4.43
N SER A 672 -30.87 8.71 4.35
CA SER A 672 -32.28 8.30 4.39
C SER A 672 -32.92 8.61 5.74
N LYS A 673 -32.21 8.35 6.86
CA LYS A 673 -32.70 8.66 8.21
C LYS A 673 -32.86 10.17 8.45
N ASN A 674 -32.12 11.01 7.74
CA ASN A 674 -32.23 12.47 7.77
C ASN A 674 -33.29 13.01 6.78
N GLY A 675 -34.25 12.17 6.37
CA GLY A 675 -35.33 12.58 5.48
C GLY A 675 -34.87 12.86 4.04
N ASN A 676 -33.91 12.08 3.55
CA ASN A 676 -33.29 12.22 2.23
C ASN A 676 -32.65 13.60 2.01
N LYS A 677 -31.97 14.10 3.04
CA LYS A 677 -31.22 15.35 2.99
C LYS A 677 -29.79 15.11 3.41
N THR A 678 -28.87 15.71 2.67
CA THR A 678 -27.45 15.65 3.01
C THR A 678 -27.20 16.26 4.40
N THR A 679 -26.25 15.66 5.09
CA THR A 679 -25.67 16.10 6.36
C THR A 679 -24.29 16.70 6.18
N THR A 680 -23.73 16.72 4.96
CA THR A 680 -22.41 17.31 4.65
C THR A 680 -22.30 18.77 5.10
N ASN A 681 -23.39 19.53 5.07
CA ASN A 681 -23.46 20.91 5.57
C ASN A 681 -23.28 21.04 7.09
N LEU A 682 -23.29 19.93 7.85
CA LEU A 682 -22.98 19.91 9.28
C LEU A 682 -21.47 19.90 9.56
N TYR A 683 -20.65 19.60 8.54
CA TYR A 683 -19.20 19.65 8.65
C TYR A 683 -18.76 21.08 9.03
N PRO A 684 -17.83 21.25 9.99
CA PRO A 684 -17.36 22.57 10.38
C PRO A 684 -16.71 23.30 9.20
N VAL A 685 -17.15 24.53 8.93
CA VAL A 685 -16.54 25.40 7.91
C VAL A 685 -15.23 25.96 8.46
N THR A 686 -14.13 25.72 7.77
CA THR A 686 -12.82 26.26 8.14
C THR A 686 -12.58 27.64 7.54
N ARG A 687 -11.58 28.36 8.06
CA ARG A 687 -11.17 29.68 7.56
C ARG A 687 -10.68 29.63 6.10
N THR A 688 -10.10 28.51 5.70
CA THR A 688 -9.65 28.19 4.33
C THR A 688 -10.82 28.00 3.35
N ASP A 689 -11.92 27.36 3.78
CA ASP A 689 -13.12 27.19 2.94
C ASP A 689 -13.75 28.55 2.56
N VAL A 690 -13.67 29.54 3.47
CA VAL A 690 -14.15 30.92 3.23
C VAL A 690 -13.27 31.67 2.23
N GLU A 691 -11.98 31.36 2.15
CA GLU A 691 -11.06 31.97 1.18
C GLU A 691 -11.18 31.33 -0.21
N GLN A 692 -11.35 30.00 -0.30
CA GLN A 692 -11.63 29.32 -1.57
C GLN A 692 -12.99 29.75 -2.15
N GLN A 693 -14.05 29.87 -1.33
CA GLN A 693 -15.34 30.39 -1.78
C GLN A 693 -15.28 31.85 -2.26
N LYS A 694 -14.33 32.65 -1.77
CA LYS A 694 -14.11 34.03 -2.22
C LYS A 694 -13.29 34.13 -3.51
N ASN A 695 -12.47 33.14 -3.82
CA ASN A 695 -11.68 33.11 -5.06
C ASN A 695 -12.45 32.48 -6.24
N ASN A 696 -13.53 31.74 -5.96
CA ASN A 696 -14.44 31.16 -6.95
C ASN A 696 -15.71 32.00 -7.21
N GLN A 697 -15.77 33.24 -6.70
CA GLN A 697 -16.72 34.29 -7.07
C GLN A 697 -16.01 35.41 -7.81
#